data_AF-A0A7Y9DS40-F1
#
_entry.id   AF-A0A7Y9DS40-F1
#
_cell.length_a   1.000
_cell.length_b   1.000
_cell.length_c   1.000
_cell.angle_alpha   90.00
_cell.angle_beta   90.00
_cell.angle_gamma   90.00
#
_symmetry.space_group_name_H-M   'P 1'
#
loop_
_entity.id
_entity.type
_entity.pdbx_description
1 polymer ?
#
loop_
_entity_poly.entity_id
_entity_poly.type
_entity_poly.pdbx_seq_one_letter_code
_entity_poly.pdbx_strand_id
1 'polypeptide(L)'
;MGETVTSGEVLPYRFAIDRGVGDLRTEFDGLAPDTDTGVTVRVAGRLVGRRRHGGLSFADLRDGTDAVQLLLDTAELGADAHHDIDALSLGDWIGVTGTAMTTRAGELSVRVTAYVLLARAKRALPLGHGGLTDVQTRYRRRYVDLSVNARTRDIFRIRHAAVRAIREQLAEEGFTEVEGPVLQNIQGGASARPFVTHHNALDLDMYLRIALELHLKRLIVGGMGRVFEIGRVFRNEGVDTRHNPEFTMLEAYQAFADYHDMMDLTEKLVVAAARAALGPDADLTVHYLGRTVDLTPPWPRKRFADMIAERTGEVMHPEMPLDEARAALTRLGIAYEQGWGAGRLMTEVYDERVQHDVDGPVFCLDYPREVSPLARVHRDDPAYSERFELIVAGFELCNAYSEQNDPAEQMAAFVEEAEAKRNGDPEAGDIDEDYVRALEYGMPPTGGLGIGIDRLVMLLASVDSIREVLLFPTLRPEFAPPPGAGPTGAVRPVLPPTGLPPTPMVLPPPVENPVVEPREPRPAVAPRVVAGITAVAGVLHLLSMLPGIHRQVLGELTVDVVPPWAIVSGHVMSAVIGLVLLLLADQLARHKQAAWRVAVGLFGLGLLAHVLKGPHEVGMLLCLVMLALLARYRRSFHAPADPPSLLRLLRVVPIYLGAVLLFGFVGLAFQRGRMTPELTLGGGLETIVGGLIGLDGPYTFARPLFAAWFPDTLLALGIAGLVIVLILVFRPLLSRSPHTPQEWAHAQTLVTTFGWDTLAAFALRDDKSFFFASDGRAMIAYTYLRGYALASGDPIGDPASIPRVVDEFLAMCEERAWTPAFLAAREETVTGSGALAARGFKSFYLGDEAILDCTTFTLEGRARKSVRAAVRRVERSYRFQLVTEANASPELVAGLNAISEQWRGKAPERGFTMALSQDVAGAGRNPDFLLCVALDEHGVPGGFLRLVPAYGGPQTGTTFGYTLDLMRHDPSAPNGMTEFLIARSAEALGTRGVTRLSMNFALWGRLFDEDVPFTPAQRLARKAVGVLNPFFQVRSLHDFNAKFDPQWLPRVLAYRHAADLPRVGLLYAGAEGFLALPGLGPLFVPAAVGGTPSPSAPSSGPA
;
A
#
# COMPACT_ATOMS: atom_id res chain seq x y z
N MET A 1 -61.84 -14.78 7.64
CA MET A 1 -62.03 -14.42 9.07
C MET A 1 -61.44 -13.06 9.25
N GLY A 2 -62.27 -12.10 9.66
CA GLY A 2 -61.89 -10.72 9.84
C GLY A 2 -61.13 -10.53 11.14
N GLU A 3 -60.06 -9.75 11.06
CA GLU A 3 -59.53 -9.01 12.20
C GLU A 3 -59.53 -7.55 11.78
N THR A 4 -60.53 -6.82 12.25
CA THR A 4 -60.47 -5.37 12.43
C THR A 4 -59.40 -5.09 13.48
N VAL A 5 -58.18 -4.77 13.03
CA VAL A 5 -57.08 -4.36 13.91
C VAL A 5 -57.24 -2.87 14.21
N THR A 6 -57.67 -2.56 15.42
CA THR A 6 -57.56 -1.21 16.00
C THR A 6 -56.37 -1.16 16.95
N SER A 7 -55.57 -0.09 16.82
CA SER A 7 -54.50 0.37 17.72
C SER A 7 -53.43 -0.64 18.15
N GLY A 8 -52.61 -1.06 17.19
CA GLY A 8 -51.36 -1.80 17.39
C GLY A 8 -50.81 -2.25 16.04
N GLU A 9 -50.07 -1.39 15.35
CA GLU A 9 -49.68 -1.53 13.94
C GLU A 9 -48.92 -2.83 13.61
N VAL A 10 -49.64 -3.90 13.26
CA VAL A 10 -49.05 -5.09 12.63
C VAL A 10 -49.13 -4.90 11.11
N LEU A 11 -47.98 -4.66 10.48
CA LEU A 11 -47.87 -4.62 9.02
C LEU A 11 -48.11 -6.04 8.44
N PRO A 12 -48.86 -6.17 7.32
CA PRO A 12 -49.17 -7.47 6.75
C PRO A 12 -47.93 -8.10 6.09
N TYR A 13 -47.77 -9.42 6.20
CA TYR A 13 -46.72 -10.16 5.50
C TYR A 13 -46.92 -10.20 3.96
N ARG A 14 -48.18 -10.12 3.50
CA ARG A 14 -48.54 -10.18 2.08
C ARG A 14 -49.80 -9.35 1.82
N PHE A 15 -49.83 -8.68 0.68
CA PHE A 15 -51.05 -8.15 0.06
C PHE A 15 -51.20 -8.78 -1.32
N ALA A 16 -52.37 -9.36 -1.64
CA ALA A 16 -52.61 -9.89 -2.97
C ALA A 16 -53.00 -8.73 -3.90
N ILE A 17 -52.21 -8.56 -4.95
CA ILE A 17 -52.38 -7.58 -6.02
C ILE A 17 -52.98 -8.32 -7.21
N ASP A 18 -54.04 -7.78 -7.81
CA ASP A 18 -54.70 -8.40 -8.96
C ASP A 18 -54.16 -7.83 -10.28
N ARG A 19 -53.81 -6.53 -10.30
CA ARG A 19 -53.24 -5.82 -11.46
C ARG A 19 -52.18 -4.81 -11.06
N GLY A 20 -51.20 -4.57 -11.93
CA GLY A 20 -50.34 -3.39 -11.85
C GLY A 20 -51.08 -2.11 -12.23
N VAL A 21 -50.56 -0.95 -11.84
CA VAL A 21 -51.19 0.34 -12.16
C VAL A 21 -51.12 0.65 -13.67
N GLY A 22 -50.04 0.24 -14.36
CA GLY A 22 -49.93 0.33 -15.81
C GLY A 22 -50.93 -0.57 -16.56
N ASP A 23 -51.21 -1.76 -16.02
CA ASP A 23 -52.22 -2.67 -16.58
C ASP A 23 -53.63 -2.07 -16.47
N LEU A 24 -53.94 -1.47 -15.32
CA LEU A 24 -55.19 -0.73 -15.10
C LEU A 24 -55.38 0.37 -16.14
N ARG A 25 -54.34 1.17 -16.38
CA ARG A 25 -54.40 2.24 -17.40
C ARG A 25 -54.63 1.66 -18.78
N THR A 26 -53.91 0.61 -19.15
CA THR A 26 -54.03 -0.01 -20.47
C THR A 26 -55.42 -0.62 -20.70
N GLU A 27 -56.01 -1.25 -19.68
CA GLU A 27 -57.31 -1.91 -19.78
C GLU A 27 -58.50 -0.92 -19.79
N PHE A 28 -58.39 0.16 -19.02
CA PHE A 28 -59.49 1.13 -18.83
C PHE A 28 -59.22 2.48 -19.48
N ASP A 29 -58.27 2.55 -20.42
CA ASP A 29 -58.00 3.76 -21.19
C ASP A 29 -59.22 4.13 -22.07
N GLY A 30 -59.49 5.42 -22.21
CA GLY A 30 -60.57 5.92 -23.07
C GLY A 30 -62.01 5.75 -22.56
N LEU A 31 -62.23 5.40 -21.28
CA LEU A 31 -63.55 5.45 -20.66
C LEU A 31 -64.15 6.88 -20.71
N ALA A 32 -65.46 6.99 -20.97
CA ALA A 32 -66.16 8.27 -20.96
C ALA A 32 -66.14 8.91 -19.55
N PRO A 33 -66.18 10.24 -19.40
CA PRO A 33 -66.25 10.88 -18.08
C PRO A 33 -67.45 10.41 -17.25
N ASP A 34 -67.28 10.34 -15.93
CA ASP A 34 -68.31 9.91 -14.96
C ASP A 34 -68.80 8.46 -15.15
N THR A 35 -67.92 7.57 -15.63
CA THR A 35 -68.25 6.15 -15.88
C THR A 35 -67.78 5.27 -14.73
N ASP A 36 -68.68 4.44 -14.21
CA ASP A 36 -68.38 3.37 -13.27
C ASP A 36 -68.33 2.02 -14.01
N THR A 37 -67.24 1.27 -13.86
CA THR A 37 -67.07 -0.01 -14.56
C THR A 37 -67.69 -1.19 -13.80
N GLY A 38 -67.95 -1.05 -12.50
CA GLY A 38 -68.31 -2.16 -11.62
C GLY A 38 -67.20 -3.20 -11.38
N VAL A 39 -66.01 -3.02 -11.97
CA VAL A 39 -64.88 -3.96 -11.82
C VAL A 39 -64.10 -3.63 -10.54
N THR A 40 -64.14 -4.55 -9.58
CA THR A 40 -63.31 -4.48 -8.37
C THR A 40 -61.87 -4.83 -8.68
N VAL A 41 -60.94 -3.99 -8.24
CA VAL A 41 -59.50 -4.12 -8.45
C VAL A 41 -58.74 -4.01 -7.14
N ARG A 42 -57.63 -4.74 -7.05
CA ARG A 42 -56.69 -4.67 -5.92
C ARG A 42 -55.32 -4.24 -6.41
N VAL A 43 -54.90 -3.05 -6.03
CA VAL A 43 -53.63 -2.46 -6.45
C VAL A 43 -52.83 -1.97 -5.26
N ALA A 44 -51.52 -1.88 -5.43
CA ALA A 44 -50.62 -1.41 -4.39
C ALA A 44 -49.58 -0.47 -4.97
N GLY A 45 -49.21 0.54 -4.19
CA GLY A 45 -48.29 1.58 -4.62
C GLY A 45 -47.90 2.50 -3.47
N ARG A 46 -47.08 3.50 -3.78
CA ARG A 46 -46.78 4.61 -2.88
C ARG A 46 -47.79 5.73 -3.04
N LEU A 47 -48.21 6.31 -1.92
CA LEU A 47 -48.99 7.54 -1.88
C LEU A 47 -48.11 8.73 -2.30
N VAL A 48 -48.37 9.39 -3.43
CA VAL A 48 -47.52 10.48 -3.95
C VAL A 48 -48.19 11.86 -3.97
N GLY A 49 -49.52 11.91 -3.88
CA GLY A 49 -50.29 13.15 -3.83
C GLY A 49 -51.57 12.98 -3.02
N ARG A 50 -52.09 14.08 -2.45
CA ARG A 50 -53.38 14.10 -1.76
C ARG A 50 -54.03 15.48 -1.82
N ARG A 51 -55.35 15.52 -2.04
CA ARG A 51 -56.20 16.72 -2.13
C ARG A 51 -57.49 16.46 -1.34
N ARG A 52 -57.86 17.32 -0.38
CA ARG A 52 -59.02 17.13 0.50
C ARG A 52 -60.16 18.10 0.17
N HIS A 53 -61.38 17.60 0.12
CA HIS A 53 -62.60 18.34 -0.20
C HIS A 53 -63.78 17.92 0.69
N GLY A 54 -63.69 18.24 1.98
CA GLY A 54 -64.76 17.92 2.94
C GLY A 54 -64.93 16.41 3.11
N GLY A 55 -66.08 15.87 2.70
CA GLY A 55 -66.37 14.43 2.76
C GLY A 55 -65.71 13.58 1.68
N LEU A 56 -64.98 14.20 0.73
CA LEU A 56 -64.25 13.54 -0.36
C LEU A 56 -62.78 13.91 -0.30
N SER A 57 -61.89 12.93 -0.50
CA SER A 57 -60.47 13.14 -0.71
C SER A 57 -60.01 12.42 -1.97
N PHE A 58 -59.05 13.02 -2.68
CA PHE A 58 -58.37 12.41 -3.81
C PHE A 58 -56.92 12.16 -3.41
N ALA A 59 -56.39 11.01 -3.78
CA ALA A 59 -54.98 10.71 -3.60
C ALA A 59 -54.39 10.07 -4.85
N ASP A 60 -53.09 10.21 -5.04
CA ASP A 60 -52.41 9.64 -6.21
C ASP A 60 -51.55 8.46 -5.74
N LEU A 61 -51.79 7.27 -6.30
CA LEU A 61 -51.07 6.04 -5.99
C LEU A 61 -50.15 5.67 -7.15
N ARG A 62 -48.87 5.45 -6.88
CA ARG A 62 -47.86 5.13 -7.91
C ARG A 62 -47.14 3.81 -7.63
N ASP A 63 -47.02 2.96 -8.63
CA ASP A 63 -46.16 1.77 -8.60
C ASP A 63 -44.95 1.93 -9.54
N GLY A 64 -44.28 0.82 -9.87
CA GLY A 64 -43.12 0.84 -10.78
C GLY A 64 -43.46 1.11 -12.25
N THR A 65 -44.74 0.99 -12.62
CA THR A 65 -45.25 1.07 -13.99
C THR A 65 -45.92 2.41 -14.27
N ASP A 66 -46.84 2.88 -13.40
CA ASP A 66 -47.56 4.14 -13.61
C ASP A 66 -48.19 4.69 -12.30
N ALA A 67 -49.03 5.74 -12.41
CA ALA A 67 -49.83 6.30 -11.33
C ALA A 67 -51.33 6.34 -11.66
N VAL A 68 -52.17 6.08 -10.65
CA VAL A 68 -53.64 6.14 -10.73
C VAL A 68 -54.20 6.96 -9.57
N GLN A 69 -55.30 7.67 -9.83
CA GLN A 69 -56.01 8.43 -8.82
C GLN A 69 -56.85 7.49 -7.94
N LEU A 70 -56.93 7.81 -6.65
CA LEU A 70 -57.79 7.18 -5.67
C LEU A 70 -58.87 8.18 -5.28
N LEU A 71 -60.13 7.75 -5.36
CA LEU A 71 -61.28 8.49 -4.86
C LEU A 71 -61.66 7.93 -3.50
N LEU A 72 -61.52 8.75 -2.46
CA LEU A 72 -61.82 8.42 -1.07
C LEU A 72 -63.12 9.13 -0.68
N ASP A 73 -64.21 8.37 -0.54
CA ASP A 73 -65.52 8.91 -0.12
C ASP A 73 -65.83 8.46 1.30
N THR A 74 -66.18 9.41 2.17
CA THR A 74 -66.59 9.11 3.56
C THR A 74 -67.81 8.22 3.61
N ALA A 75 -68.73 8.36 2.66
CA ALA A 75 -69.94 7.53 2.60
C ALA A 75 -69.61 6.05 2.31
N GLU A 76 -68.53 5.80 1.58
CA GLU A 76 -68.09 4.46 1.17
C GLU A 76 -67.13 3.82 2.18
N LEU A 77 -66.10 4.56 2.62
CA LEU A 77 -65.05 4.09 3.53
C LEU A 77 -65.45 4.10 5.01
N GLY A 78 -66.41 4.95 5.38
CA GLY A 78 -66.67 5.31 6.77
C GLY A 78 -65.73 6.39 7.30
N ALA A 79 -66.17 7.13 8.32
CA ALA A 79 -65.47 8.30 8.85
C ALA A 79 -64.08 7.99 9.41
N ASP A 80 -63.94 6.89 10.17
CA ASP A 80 -62.67 6.53 10.82
C ASP A 80 -61.61 6.09 9.79
N ALA A 81 -61.96 5.19 8.87
CA ALA A 81 -61.03 4.72 7.84
C ALA A 81 -60.64 5.82 6.86
N HIS A 82 -61.57 6.73 6.52
CA HIS A 82 -61.24 7.91 5.73
C HIS A 82 -60.27 8.82 6.50
N HIS A 83 -60.52 9.07 7.79
CA HIS A 83 -59.59 9.84 8.62
C HIS A 83 -58.18 9.21 8.67
N ASP A 84 -58.10 7.89 8.85
CA ASP A 84 -56.84 7.18 9.00
C ASP A 84 -56.01 7.15 7.70
N ILE A 85 -56.64 6.92 6.53
CA ILE A 85 -55.93 7.02 5.24
C ILE A 85 -55.50 8.46 4.95
N ASP A 86 -56.32 9.44 5.34
CA ASP A 86 -55.98 10.86 5.27
C ASP A 86 -54.89 11.26 6.28
N ALA A 87 -54.66 10.48 7.34
CA ALA A 87 -53.56 10.70 8.28
C ALA A 87 -52.22 10.11 7.79
N LEU A 88 -52.23 9.25 6.76
CA LEU A 88 -51.00 8.66 6.20
C LEU A 88 -50.06 9.72 5.62
N SER A 89 -48.77 9.37 5.62
CA SER A 89 -47.71 10.21 5.08
C SER A 89 -47.52 9.95 3.58
N LEU A 90 -47.18 11.00 2.83
CA LEU A 90 -46.73 10.81 1.45
C LEU A 90 -45.46 9.95 1.43
N GLY A 91 -45.45 8.96 0.55
CA GLY A 91 -44.43 7.92 0.43
C GLY A 91 -44.78 6.60 1.10
N ASP A 92 -45.80 6.56 1.97
CA ASP A 92 -46.32 5.32 2.55
C ASP A 92 -46.74 4.37 1.42
N TRP A 93 -46.39 3.09 1.57
CA TRP A 93 -46.92 2.03 0.71
C TRP A 93 -48.27 1.59 1.23
N ILE A 94 -49.27 1.61 0.35
CA ILE A 94 -50.61 1.14 0.65
C ILE A 94 -51.08 0.16 -0.41
N GLY A 95 -51.89 -0.80 0.02
CA GLY A 95 -52.73 -1.62 -0.84
C GLY A 95 -54.15 -1.10 -0.76
N VAL A 96 -54.83 -0.99 -1.89
CA VAL A 96 -56.23 -0.53 -1.97
C VAL A 96 -57.06 -1.55 -2.72
N THR A 97 -58.30 -1.71 -2.26
CA THR A 97 -59.36 -2.44 -2.94
C THR A 97 -60.46 -1.45 -3.27
N GLY A 98 -60.97 -1.49 -4.50
CA GLY A 98 -62.00 -0.55 -4.93
C GLY A 98 -62.47 -0.81 -6.35
N THR A 99 -63.37 0.02 -6.85
CA THR A 99 -63.94 -0.11 -8.20
C THR A 99 -63.25 0.85 -9.18
N ALA A 100 -62.83 0.35 -10.34
CA ALA A 100 -62.28 1.21 -11.40
C ALA A 100 -63.38 2.09 -12.02
N MET A 101 -63.10 3.38 -12.20
CA MET A 101 -64.06 4.37 -12.70
C MET A 101 -63.35 5.61 -13.28
N THR A 102 -64.07 6.50 -13.94
CA THR A 102 -63.56 7.83 -14.38
C THR A 102 -64.30 8.95 -13.69
N THR A 103 -63.58 9.94 -13.17
CA THR A 103 -64.23 11.10 -12.54
C THR A 103 -65.02 11.92 -13.57
N ARG A 104 -65.79 12.91 -13.12
CA ARG A 104 -66.43 13.89 -14.02
C ARG A 104 -65.46 14.63 -14.94
N ALA A 105 -64.18 14.71 -14.55
CA ALA A 105 -63.11 15.28 -15.37
C ALA A 105 -62.53 14.28 -16.39
N GLY A 106 -62.98 13.02 -16.39
CA GLY A 106 -62.48 11.95 -17.23
C GLY A 106 -61.22 11.25 -16.71
N GLU A 107 -60.76 11.57 -15.51
CA GLU A 107 -59.54 10.97 -14.95
C GLU A 107 -59.81 9.57 -14.39
N LEU A 108 -59.07 8.56 -14.88
CA LEU A 108 -59.13 7.18 -14.39
C LEU A 108 -58.78 7.12 -12.89
N SER A 109 -59.69 6.54 -12.11
CA SER A 109 -59.64 6.49 -10.66
C SER A 109 -60.07 5.13 -10.12
N VAL A 110 -59.60 4.79 -8.91
CA VAL A 110 -60.14 3.69 -8.12
C VAL A 110 -60.97 4.28 -6.98
N ARG A 111 -62.29 4.01 -6.97
CA ARG A 111 -63.16 4.35 -5.85
C ARG A 111 -62.92 3.36 -4.73
N VAL A 112 -62.24 3.81 -3.67
CA VAL A 112 -61.68 2.93 -2.65
C VAL A 112 -62.77 2.49 -1.67
N THR A 113 -62.87 1.18 -1.45
CA THR A 113 -63.77 0.56 -0.46
C THR A 113 -63.01 0.04 0.75
N ALA A 114 -61.73 -0.29 0.59
CA ALA A 114 -60.85 -0.68 1.68
C ALA A 114 -59.39 -0.34 1.37
N TYR A 115 -58.59 -0.09 2.40
CA TYR A 115 -57.15 0.09 2.28
C TYR A 115 -56.39 -0.66 3.37
N VAL A 116 -55.12 -0.97 3.09
CA VAL A 116 -54.19 -1.59 4.03
C VAL A 116 -52.85 -0.88 3.93
N LEU A 117 -52.29 -0.46 5.07
CA LEU A 117 -50.93 0.04 5.14
C LEU A 117 -49.93 -1.12 5.00
N LEU A 118 -49.04 -1.03 4.00
CA LEU A 118 -48.04 -2.07 3.71
C LEU A 118 -46.66 -1.72 4.27
N ALA A 119 -46.26 -0.45 4.19
CA ALA A 119 -45.03 0.03 4.81
C ALA A 119 -45.06 1.55 5.03
N ARG A 120 -44.66 2.01 6.22
CA ARG A 120 -44.53 3.44 6.52
C ARG A 120 -43.25 4.03 5.93
N ALA A 121 -43.38 5.15 5.23
CA ALA A 121 -42.28 6.03 4.87
C ALA A 121 -41.89 6.91 6.06
N LYS A 122 -40.89 6.47 6.81
CA LYS A 122 -40.32 7.25 7.93
C LYS A 122 -39.52 8.48 7.49
N ARG A 123 -39.32 8.66 6.19
CA ARG A 123 -38.60 9.79 5.58
C ARG A 123 -39.43 10.32 4.42
N ALA A 124 -39.52 11.63 4.31
CA ALA A 124 -40.21 12.28 3.20
C ALA A 124 -39.53 11.97 1.86
N LEU A 125 -40.33 11.73 0.82
CA LEU A 125 -39.87 11.59 -0.55
C LEU A 125 -39.86 12.96 -1.26
N PRO A 126 -38.88 13.22 -2.15
CA PRO A 126 -38.83 14.44 -2.94
C PRO A 126 -39.82 14.35 -4.12
N LEU A 127 -41.11 14.55 -3.82
CA LEU A 127 -42.24 14.37 -4.75
C LEU A 127 -42.62 15.65 -5.53
N GLY A 128 -41.82 16.72 -5.44
CA GLY A 128 -42.06 17.97 -6.17
C GLY A 128 -41.91 17.84 -7.69
N HIS A 129 -42.30 18.88 -8.44
CA HIS A 129 -42.31 18.90 -9.92
C HIS A 129 -40.94 18.61 -10.59
N GLY A 130 -39.82 18.71 -9.86
CA GLY A 130 -38.48 18.38 -10.34
C GLY A 130 -37.94 17.01 -9.89
N GLY A 131 -38.67 16.24 -9.08
CA GLY A 131 -38.17 14.99 -8.48
C GLY A 131 -36.92 15.20 -7.61
N LEU A 132 -36.02 14.22 -7.61
CA LEU A 132 -34.71 14.35 -6.98
C LEU A 132 -33.70 14.82 -8.04
N THR A 133 -33.28 16.08 -7.97
CA THR A 133 -32.38 16.70 -8.98
C THR A 133 -30.91 16.64 -8.61
N ASP A 134 -30.57 16.65 -7.31
CA ASP A 134 -29.17 16.65 -6.86
C ASP A 134 -28.47 15.35 -7.26
N VAL A 135 -27.47 15.48 -8.15
CA VAL A 135 -26.76 14.37 -8.79
C VAL A 135 -26.08 13.45 -7.76
N GLN A 136 -25.45 14.02 -6.73
CA GLN A 136 -24.78 13.23 -5.69
C GLN A 136 -25.78 12.42 -4.87
N THR A 137 -26.88 13.03 -4.45
CA THR A 137 -27.94 12.34 -3.71
C THR A 137 -28.61 11.25 -4.54
N ARG A 138 -28.79 11.47 -5.86
CA ARG A 138 -29.31 10.44 -6.77
C ARG A 138 -28.44 9.19 -6.75
N TYR A 139 -27.12 9.34 -6.87
CA TYR A 139 -26.18 8.22 -6.85
C TYR A 139 -26.11 7.53 -5.48
N ARG A 140 -26.08 8.29 -4.38
CA ARG A 140 -26.01 7.73 -3.00
C ARG A 140 -27.29 7.02 -2.60
N ARG A 141 -28.43 7.57 -2.99
CA ARG A 141 -29.76 7.07 -2.65
C ARG A 141 -30.48 6.63 -3.90
N ARG A 142 -29.86 5.72 -4.66
CA ARG A 142 -30.43 5.20 -5.91
C ARG A 142 -31.86 4.70 -5.75
N TYR A 143 -32.21 4.13 -4.60
CA TYR A 143 -33.57 3.69 -4.29
C TYR A 143 -34.59 4.84 -4.23
N VAL A 144 -34.19 6.04 -3.79
CA VAL A 144 -35.03 7.25 -3.84
C VAL A 144 -35.12 7.76 -5.28
N ASP A 145 -33.99 7.86 -5.97
CA ASP A 145 -33.92 8.29 -7.38
C ASP A 145 -34.81 7.41 -8.28
N LEU A 146 -34.70 6.09 -8.18
CA LEU A 146 -35.55 5.13 -8.89
C LEU A 146 -37.04 5.28 -8.53
N SER A 147 -37.38 5.75 -7.32
CA SER A 147 -38.78 5.93 -6.91
C SER A 147 -39.42 7.17 -7.53
N VAL A 148 -38.64 8.24 -7.75
CA VAL A 148 -39.18 9.56 -8.17
C VAL A 148 -38.85 9.94 -9.61
N ASN A 149 -37.76 9.41 -10.18
CA ASN A 149 -37.28 9.78 -11.52
C ASN A 149 -37.47 8.62 -12.50
N ALA A 150 -38.43 8.77 -13.43
CA ALA A 150 -38.70 7.79 -14.48
C ALA A 150 -37.51 7.59 -15.44
N ARG A 151 -36.77 8.67 -15.74
CA ARG A 151 -35.57 8.62 -16.60
C ARG A 151 -34.50 7.67 -16.06
N THR A 152 -34.27 7.67 -14.75
CA THR A 152 -33.32 6.73 -14.12
C THR A 152 -33.75 5.28 -14.37
N ARG A 153 -35.05 4.96 -14.23
CA ARG A 153 -35.56 3.60 -14.50
C ARG A 153 -35.39 3.22 -15.97
N ASP A 154 -35.63 4.15 -16.89
CA ASP A 154 -35.45 3.93 -18.33
C ASP A 154 -33.99 3.65 -18.71
N ILE A 155 -33.01 4.35 -18.10
CA ILE A 155 -31.57 4.07 -18.30
C ILE A 155 -31.24 2.61 -17.92
N PHE A 156 -31.77 2.09 -16.81
CA PHE A 156 -31.52 0.71 -16.41
C PHE A 156 -32.32 -0.31 -17.22
N ARG A 157 -33.48 0.06 -17.76
CA ARG A 157 -34.19 -0.74 -18.79
C ARG A 157 -33.31 -0.87 -20.05
N ILE A 158 -32.73 0.23 -20.52
CA ILE A 158 -31.78 0.25 -21.65
C ILE A 158 -30.59 -0.66 -21.37
N ARG A 159 -29.96 -0.53 -20.20
CA ARG A 159 -28.86 -1.42 -19.78
C ARG A 159 -29.25 -2.89 -19.87
N HIS A 160 -30.40 -3.26 -19.29
CA HIS A 160 -30.86 -4.63 -19.25
C HIS A 160 -31.13 -5.17 -20.66
N ALA A 161 -31.82 -4.40 -21.49
CA ALA A 161 -32.13 -4.77 -22.87
C ALA A 161 -30.85 -4.96 -23.71
N ALA A 162 -29.90 -4.03 -23.61
CA ALA A 162 -28.62 -4.10 -24.32
C ALA A 162 -27.81 -5.34 -23.93
N VAL A 163 -27.62 -5.59 -22.62
CA VAL A 163 -26.85 -6.76 -22.15
C VAL A 163 -27.52 -8.08 -22.52
N ARG A 164 -28.86 -8.15 -22.47
CA ARG A 164 -29.60 -9.35 -22.92
C ARG A 164 -29.38 -9.59 -24.42
N ALA A 165 -29.53 -8.56 -25.24
CA ALA A 165 -29.38 -8.66 -26.69
C ALA A 165 -27.95 -9.06 -27.10
N ILE A 166 -26.92 -8.59 -26.39
CA ILE A 166 -25.53 -9.01 -26.62
C ILE A 166 -25.37 -10.52 -26.36
N ARG A 167 -25.92 -11.04 -25.26
CA ARG A 167 -25.88 -12.49 -24.97
C ARG A 167 -26.60 -13.30 -26.03
N GLU A 168 -27.80 -12.86 -26.41
CA GLU A 168 -28.60 -13.51 -27.47
C GLU A 168 -27.84 -13.53 -28.80
N GLN A 169 -27.27 -12.40 -29.21
CA GLN A 169 -26.48 -12.28 -30.44
C GLN A 169 -25.23 -13.18 -30.41
N LEU A 170 -24.50 -13.23 -29.29
CA LEU A 170 -23.33 -14.11 -29.14
C LEU A 170 -23.71 -15.59 -29.19
N ALA A 171 -24.84 -15.97 -28.58
CA ALA A 171 -25.36 -17.33 -28.65
C ALA A 171 -25.76 -17.72 -30.08
N GLU A 172 -26.38 -16.81 -30.84
CA GLU A 172 -26.69 -17.00 -32.25
C GLU A 172 -25.42 -17.18 -33.12
N GLU A 173 -24.34 -16.46 -32.77
CA GLU A 173 -23.02 -16.61 -33.40
C GLU A 173 -22.24 -17.83 -32.85
N GLY A 174 -22.84 -18.66 -32.00
CA GLY A 174 -22.27 -19.92 -31.51
C GLY A 174 -21.21 -19.77 -30.43
N PHE A 175 -21.14 -18.64 -29.73
CA PHE A 175 -20.25 -18.45 -28.58
C PHE A 175 -20.82 -19.11 -27.32
N THR A 176 -19.92 -19.64 -26.48
CA THR A 176 -20.26 -20.21 -25.17
C THR A 176 -19.95 -19.20 -24.07
N GLU A 177 -20.93 -18.83 -23.25
CA GLU A 177 -20.70 -18.02 -22.05
C GLU A 177 -19.95 -18.85 -20.99
N VAL A 178 -18.86 -18.31 -20.45
CA VAL A 178 -18.02 -18.95 -19.43
C VAL A 178 -17.75 -17.99 -18.28
N GLU A 179 -17.21 -18.50 -17.17
CA GLU A 179 -16.85 -17.69 -16.00
C GLU A 179 -15.40 -18.00 -15.59
N GLY A 180 -14.52 -17.00 -15.70
CA GLY A 180 -13.14 -17.06 -15.23
C GLY A 180 -12.96 -16.64 -13.78
N PRO A 181 -11.76 -16.88 -13.18
CA PRO A 181 -11.48 -16.49 -11.81
C PRO A 181 -11.42 -14.97 -11.64
N VAL A 182 -12.14 -14.45 -10.64
CA VAL A 182 -12.07 -13.05 -10.20
C VAL A 182 -10.80 -12.76 -9.39
N LEU A 183 -10.35 -13.74 -8.60
CA LEU A 183 -9.11 -13.69 -7.82
C LEU A 183 -8.01 -14.42 -8.58
N GLN A 184 -6.93 -13.70 -8.90
CA GLN A 184 -5.79 -14.20 -9.69
C GLN A 184 -4.51 -14.09 -8.86
N ASN A 185 -3.53 -14.95 -9.12
CA ASN A 185 -2.25 -14.96 -8.39
C ASN A 185 -1.23 -13.96 -8.97
N ILE A 186 -1.58 -13.31 -10.07
CA ILE A 186 -0.72 -12.40 -10.85
C ILE A 186 -1.53 -11.21 -11.34
N GLN A 187 -0.85 -10.13 -11.71
CA GLN A 187 -1.42 -9.00 -12.44
C GLN A 187 -1.19 -9.21 -13.94
N GLY A 188 -2.25 -9.42 -14.74
CA GLY A 188 -2.10 -9.63 -16.18
C GLY A 188 -3.38 -9.44 -16.99
N GLY A 189 -3.23 -9.40 -18.31
CA GLY A 189 -4.31 -9.25 -19.30
C GLY A 189 -4.71 -7.80 -19.62
N ALA A 190 -4.12 -6.81 -18.95
CA ALA A 190 -4.24 -5.40 -19.28
C ALA A 190 -3.12 -4.60 -18.58
N SER A 191 -2.85 -3.38 -19.06
CA SER A 191 -2.02 -2.40 -18.34
C SER A 191 -2.91 -1.59 -17.41
N ALA A 192 -2.98 -1.99 -16.14
CA ALA A 192 -3.78 -1.34 -15.11
C ALA A 192 -3.33 -1.74 -13.71
N ARG A 193 -3.45 -0.82 -12.75
CA ARG A 193 -3.12 -1.11 -11.35
C ARG A 193 -4.19 -2.02 -10.71
N PRO A 194 -3.85 -3.17 -10.10
CA PRO A 194 -4.83 -4.08 -9.51
C PRO A 194 -5.22 -3.69 -8.07
N PHE A 195 -6.33 -4.26 -7.60
CA PHE A 195 -6.63 -4.36 -6.17
C PHE A 195 -5.97 -5.61 -5.58
N VAL A 196 -5.28 -5.46 -4.44
CA VAL A 196 -4.58 -6.55 -3.75
C VAL A 196 -5.35 -7.01 -2.51
N THR A 197 -5.66 -8.30 -2.45
CA THR A 197 -6.26 -8.99 -1.31
C THR A 197 -5.38 -10.14 -0.83
N HIS A 198 -5.80 -10.83 0.23
CA HIS A 198 -5.02 -11.90 0.86
C HIS A 198 -5.89 -13.10 1.20
N HIS A 199 -5.44 -14.30 0.81
CA HIS A 199 -6.13 -15.55 1.09
C HIS A 199 -5.62 -16.20 2.38
N ASN A 200 -6.27 -15.90 3.52
CA ASN A 200 -5.82 -16.30 4.87
C ASN A 200 -5.43 -17.78 5.04
N ALA A 201 -6.18 -18.73 4.47
CA ALA A 201 -5.90 -20.15 4.68
C ALA A 201 -4.73 -20.69 3.85
N LEU A 202 -4.38 -20.00 2.75
CA LEU A 202 -3.26 -20.36 1.87
C LEU A 202 -2.05 -19.44 2.09
N ASP A 203 -2.21 -18.39 2.90
CA ASP A 203 -1.18 -17.41 3.25
C ASP A 203 -0.49 -16.83 2.01
N LEU A 204 -1.29 -16.41 1.01
CA LEU A 204 -0.80 -15.81 -0.23
C LEU A 204 -1.63 -14.59 -0.63
N ASP A 205 -0.96 -13.64 -1.27
CA ASP A 205 -1.60 -12.46 -1.85
C ASP A 205 -2.25 -12.81 -3.19
N MET A 206 -3.44 -12.24 -3.42
CA MET A 206 -4.19 -12.40 -4.66
C MET A 206 -4.59 -11.02 -5.18
N TYR A 207 -4.85 -10.95 -6.49
CA TYR A 207 -5.25 -9.74 -7.19
C TYR A 207 -6.67 -9.91 -7.71
N LEU A 208 -7.48 -8.86 -7.63
CA LEU A 208 -8.71 -8.80 -8.41
C LEU A 208 -8.34 -8.61 -9.88
N ARG A 209 -8.96 -9.39 -10.77
CA ARG A 209 -8.68 -9.37 -12.21
C ARG A 209 -8.86 -7.97 -12.82
N ILE A 210 -7.88 -7.57 -13.63
CA ILE A 210 -7.86 -6.30 -14.39
C ILE A 210 -8.32 -6.46 -15.86
N ALA A 211 -8.50 -7.73 -16.28
CA ALA A 211 -9.05 -8.19 -17.56
C ALA A 211 -9.57 -9.63 -17.43
N LEU A 212 -10.32 -10.12 -18.42
CA LEU A 212 -10.82 -11.50 -18.53
C LEU A 212 -9.89 -12.38 -19.41
N GLU A 213 -9.04 -11.72 -20.20
CA GLU A 213 -8.29 -12.22 -21.35
C GLU A 213 -7.51 -13.52 -21.15
N LEU A 214 -6.53 -13.53 -20.23
CA LEU A 214 -5.55 -14.62 -20.17
C LEU A 214 -6.20 -15.98 -19.85
N HIS A 215 -7.34 -15.99 -19.15
CA HIS A 215 -8.07 -17.22 -18.83
C HIS A 215 -8.96 -17.67 -19.99
N LEU A 216 -9.59 -16.74 -20.70
CA LEU A 216 -10.39 -17.07 -21.89
C LEU A 216 -9.51 -17.66 -23.00
N LYS A 217 -8.31 -17.12 -23.20
CA LYS A 217 -7.32 -17.69 -24.13
C LYS A 217 -6.86 -19.10 -23.75
N ARG A 218 -6.73 -19.41 -22.44
CA ARG A 218 -6.47 -20.80 -21.99
C ARG A 218 -7.60 -21.75 -22.38
N LEU A 219 -8.84 -21.30 -22.46
CA LEU A 219 -9.97 -22.12 -22.94
C LEU A 219 -9.88 -22.36 -24.45
N ILE A 220 -9.42 -21.37 -25.22
CA ILE A 220 -9.14 -21.54 -26.64
C ILE A 220 -8.05 -22.61 -26.86
N VAL A 221 -6.95 -22.56 -26.10
CA VAL A 221 -5.93 -23.64 -26.06
C VAL A 221 -6.57 -24.99 -25.70
N GLY A 222 -7.50 -24.99 -24.75
CA GLY A 222 -8.27 -26.18 -24.35
C GLY A 222 -9.23 -26.72 -25.42
N GLY A 223 -9.37 -26.06 -26.56
CA GLY A 223 -10.21 -26.48 -27.69
C GLY A 223 -11.64 -25.93 -27.67
N MET A 224 -11.96 -24.99 -26.78
CA MET A 224 -13.24 -24.28 -26.84
C MET A 224 -13.19 -23.24 -27.96
N GLY A 225 -13.78 -23.55 -29.12
CA GLY A 225 -13.60 -22.73 -30.33
C GLY A 225 -14.12 -21.29 -30.25
N ARG A 226 -15.21 -21.02 -29.52
CA ARG A 226 -15.80 -19.69 -29.34
C ARG A 226 -16.28 -19.50 -27.91
N VAL A 227 -15.66 -18.59 -27.16
CA VAL A 227 -15.99 -18.34 -25.74
C VAL A 227 -16.16 -16.86 -25.49
N PHE A 228 -17.01 -16.50 -24.53
CA PHE A 228 -17.11 -15.13 -24.05
C PHE A 228 -17.44 -15.07 -22.56
N GLU A 229 -17.12 -13.97 -21.93
CA GLU A 229 -17.56 -13.65 -20.57
C GLU A 229 -18.03 -12.19 -20.50
N ILE A 230 -19.19 -11.95 -19.89
CA ILE A 230 -19.61 -10.61 -19.45
C ILE A 230 -19.37 -10.52 -17.94
N GLY A 231 -18.22 -9.97 -17.58
CA GLY A 231 -17.69 -10.03 -16.23
C GLY A 231 -17.42 -8.67 -15.61
N ARG A 232 -17.28 -8.64 -14.27
CA ARG A 232 -16.73 -7.48 -13.56
C ARG A 232 -15.20 -7.49 -13.69
N VAL A 233 -14.63 -6.34 -13.99
CA VAL A 233 -13.20 -6.05 -13.97
C VAL A 233 -12.93 -4.98 -12.90
N PHE A 234 -11.76 -5.06 -12.26
CA PHE A 234 -11.43 -4.20 -11.13
C PHE A 234 -10.09 -3.51 -11.37
N ARG A 235 -10.11 -2.19 -11.53
CA ARG A 235 -8.90 -1.37 -11.73
C ARG A 235 -8.81 -0.33 -10.63
N ASN A 236 -7.68 -0.31 -9.92
CA ASN A 236 -7.42 0.56 -8.78
C ASN A 236 -6.94 1.93 -9.25
N GLU A 237 -7.85 2.61 -9.95
CA GLU A 237 -7.65 3.87 -10.65
C GLU A 237 -8.60 4.95 -10.10
N GLY A 238 -8.42 6.18 -10.58
CA GLY A 238 -9.29 7.30 -10.22
C GLY A 238 -10.75 7.10 -10.68
N VAL A 239 -11.69 7.71 -9.96
CA VAL A 239 -13.11 7.73 -10.35
C VAL A 239 -13.42 9.05 -11.05
N ASP A 240 -13.84 9.00 -12.31
CA ASP A 240 -14.26 10.17 -13.09
C ASP A 240 -15.62 9.93 -13.77
N THR A 241 -15.92 10.63 -14.87
CA THR A 241 -17.17 10.48 -15.62
C THR A 241 -17.19 9.25 -16.53
N ARG A 242 -16.05 8.62 -16.81
CA ARG A 242 -15.90 7.45 -17.71
C ARG A 242 -15.28 6.23 -17.01
N HIS A 243 -14.72 6.40 -15.81
CA HIS A 243 -14.04 5.37 -15.04
C HIS A 243 -14.72 5.15 -13.67
N ASN A 244 -15.00 3.88 -13.38
CA ASN A 244 -15.41 3.41 -12.05
C ASN A 244 -14.48 2.24 -11.66
N PRO A 245 -14.03 2.11 -10.39
CA PRO A 245 -13.01 1.13 -10.02
C PRO A 245 -13.43 -0.32 -10.26
N GLU A 246 -14.74 -0.57 -10.30
CA GLU A 246 -15.32 -1.82 -10.77
C GLU A 246 -16.27 -1.54 -11.94
N PHE A 247 -16.10 -2.23 -13.06
CA PHE A 247 -16.91 -1.98 -14.26
C PHE A 247 -17.10 -3.25 -15.08
N THR A 248 -18.15 -3.28 -15.90
CA THR A 248 -18.57 -4.45 -16.67
C THR A 248 -17.90 -4.43 -18.03
N MET A 249 -17.16 -5.48 -18.34
CA MET A 249 -16.55 -5.70 -19.64
C MET A 249 -17.11 -6.98 -20.24
N LEU A 250 -17.37 -6.96 -21.55
CA LEU A 250 -17.50 -8.17 -22.35
C LEU A 250 -16.12 -8.47 -22.91
N GLU A 251 -15.65 -9.71 -22.78
CA GLU A 251 -14.59 -10.21 -23.63
C GLU A 251 -15.04 -11.47 -24.38
N ALA A 252 -14.73 -11.57 -25.67
CA ALA A 252 -15.07 -12.69 -26.53
C ALA A 252 -13.86 -13.11 -27.37
N TYR A 253 -13.65 -14.42 -27.52
CA TYR A 253 -12.54 -15.01 -28.28
C TYR A 253 -13.05 -16.07 -29.23
N GLN A 254 -12.59 -16.02 -30.47
CA GLN A 254 -12.96 -16.95 -31.54
C GLN A 254 -11.70 -17.52 -32.20
N ALA A 255 -11.54 -18.84 -32.10
CA ALA A 255 -10.52 -19.56 -32.85
C ALA A 255 -10.78 -19.48 -34.36
N PHE A 256 -9.69 -19.46 -35.11
CA PHE A 256 -9.60 -19.31 -36.57
C PHE A 256 -10.18 -18.00 -37.11
N ALA A 257 -10.24 -16.96 -36.28
CA ALA A 257 -10.61 -15.60 -36.66
C ALA A 257 -9.42 -14.64 -36.54
N ASP A 258 -9.55 -13.48 -37.18
CA ASP A 258 -8.64 -12.34 -37.01
C ASP A 258 -9.39 -11.07 -36.57
N TYR A 259 -8.69 -9.95 -36.42
CA TYR A 259 -9.28 -8.67 -36.05
C TYR A 259 -10.34 -8.14 -37.04
N HIS A 260 -10.37 -8.57 -38.31
CA HIS A 260 -11.44 -8.20 -39.24
C HIS A 260 -12.75 -8.90 -38.91
N ASP A 261 -12.70 -10.19 -38.54
CA ASP A 261 -13.87 -10.90 -38.03
C ASP A 261 -14.39 -10.24 -36.74
N MET A 262 -13.49 -9.74 -35.89
CA MET A 262 -13.87 -9.04 -34.66
C MET A 262 -14.52 -7.67 -34.95
N MET A 263 -14.16 -6.98 -36.03
CA MET A 263 -14.89 -5.77 -36.46
C MET A 263 -16.32 -6.10 -36.87
N ASP A 264 -16.51 -7.14 -37.68
CA ASP A 264 -17.84 -7.58 -38.13
C ASP A 264 -18.71 -8.04 -36.94
N LEU A 265 -18.10 -8.75 -35.97
CA LEU A 265 -18.77 -9.11 -34.72
C LEU A 265 -19.16 -7.87 -33.90
N THR A 266 -18.25 -6.90 -33.77
CA THR A 266 -18.51 -5.66 -33.02
C THR A 266 -19.70 -4.89 -33.56
N GLU A 267 -19.79 -4.73 -34.90
CA GLU A 267 -20.93 -4.09 -35.55
C GLU A 267 -22.25 -4.81 -35.19
N LYS A 268 -22.29 -6.14 -35.30
CA LYS A 268 -23.47 -6.94 -34.96
C LYS A 268 -23.90 -6.75 -33.50
N LEU A 269 -22.95 -6.82 -32.55
CA LEU A 269 -23.24 -6.72 -31.12
C LEU A 269 -23.78 -5.34 -30.73
N VAL A 270 -23.14 -4.28 -31.22
CA VAL A 270 -23.55 -2.90 -30.92
C VAL A 270 -24.90 -2.58 -31.54
N VAL A 271 -25.16 -3.02 -32.78
CA VAL A 271 -26.45 -2.81 -33.45
C VAL A 271 -27.56 -3.60 -32.76
N ALA A 272 -27.33 -4.85 -32.37
CA ALA A 272 -28.28 -5.64 -31.61
C ALA A 272 -28.63 -4.97 -30.28
N ALA A 273 -27.62 -4.48 -29.55
CA ALA A 273 -27.81 -3.72 -28.32
C ALA A 273 -28.60 -2.43 -28.55
N ALA A 274 -28.30 -1.67 -29.61
CA ALA A 274 -28.98 -0.44 -29.95
C ALA A 274 -30.47 -0.67 -30.28
N ARG A 275 -30.79 -1.66 -31.14
CA ARG A 275 -32.19 -2.01 -31.48
C ARG A 275 -32.98 -2.45 -30.25
N ALA A 276 -32.38 -3.25 -29.37
CA ALA A 276 -33.04 -3.68 -28.14
C ALA A 276 -33.28 -2.53 -27.16
N ALA A 277 -32.34 -1.57 -27.09
CA ALA A 277 -32.42 -0.42 -26.20
C ALA A 277 -33.44 0.64 -26.66
N LEU A 278 -33.38 1.00 -27.94
CA LEU A 278 -34.12 2.11 -28.57
C LEU A 278 -35.50 1.68 -29.11
N GLY A 279 -35.65 0.39 -29.43
CA GLY A 279 -36.84 -0.18 -30.05
C GLY A 279 -36.52 -0.77 -31.44
N PRO A 280 -37.25 -1.81 -31.88
CA PRO A 280 -36.95 -2.52 -33.12
C PRO A 280 -37.11 -1.64 -34.38
N ASP A 281 -38.01 -0.66 -34.34
CA ASP A 281 -38.31 0.27 -35.44
C ASP A 281 -37.65 1.65 -35.25
N ALA A 282 -36.84 1.83 -34.20
CA ALA A 282 -36.17 3.10 -33.94
C ALA A 282 -35.00 3.32 -34.91
N ASP A 283 -34.79 4.57 -35.30
CA ASP A 283 -33.59 4.99 -36.02
C ASP A 283 -32.34 4.68 -35.18
N LEU A 284 -31.26 4.17 -35.78
CA LEU A 284 -30.00 3.83 -35.10
C LEU A 284 -29.15 5.07 -34.79
N THR A 285 -29.80 6.22 -34.69
CA THR A 285 -29.20 7.51 -34.40
C THR A 285 -29.34 7.83 -32.91
N VAL A 286 -28.22 8.11 -32.24
CA VAL A 286 -28.16 8.51 -30.83
C VAL A 286 -27.57 9.92 -30.68
N HIS A 287 -28.09 10.67 -29.72
CA HIS A 287 -27.54 11.98 -29.37
C HIS A 287 -26.65 11.86 -28.14
N TYR A 288 -25.36 12.17 -28.27
CA TYR A 288 -24.38 12.00 -27.20
C TYR A 288 -23.39 13.16 -27.17
N LEU A 289 -23.19 13.81 -26.01
CA LEU A 289 -22.33 15.00 -25.87
C LEU A 289 -22.59 16.11 -26.92
N GLY A 290 -23.85 16.32 -27.30
CA GLY A 290 -24.25 17.30 -28.31
C GLY A 290 -23.96 16.88 -29.76
N ARG A 291 -23.43 15.68 -29.98
CA ARG A 291 -23.22 15.07 -31.30
C ARG A 291 -24.39 14.16 -31.66
N THR A 292 -24.66 14.05 -32.95
CA THR A 292 -25.58 13.06 -33.51
C THR A 292 -24.73 11.93 -34.09
N VAL A 293 -24.85 10.73 -33.51
CA VAL A 293 -24.06 9.55 -33.85
C VAL A 293 -24.95 8.56 -34.55
N ASP A 294 -24.65 8.25 -35.81
CA ASP A 294 -25.30 7.18 -36.58
C ASP A 294 -24.57 5.85 -36.33
N LEU A 295 -25.27 4.87 -35.77
CA LEU A 295 -24.73 3.54 -35.49
C LEU A 295 -25.00 2.54 -36.62
N THR A 296 -25.51 3.00 -37.76
CA THR A 296 -25.76 2.15 -38.94
C THR A 296 -24.44 1.68 -39.56
N PRO A 297 -24.18 0.35 -39.65
CA PRO A 297 -23.01 -0.18 -40.34
C PRO A 297 -23.13 -0.04 -41.87
N PRO A 298 -22.02 -0.16 -42.62
CA PRO A 298 -20.66 -0.42 -42.13
C PRO A 298 -19.95 0.84 -41.63
N TRP A 299 -19.15 0.71 -40.58
CA TRP A 299 -18.37 1.84 -40.06
C TRP A 299 -17.03 2.01 -40.80
N PRO A 300 -16.53 3.26 -40.96
CA PRO A 300 -15.23 3.51 -41.56
C PRO A 300 -14.10 2.77 -40.83
N ARG A 301 -13.22 2.16 -41.61
CA ARG A 301 -11.98 1.52 -41.16
C ARG A 301 -10.81 2.39 -41.58
N LYS A 302 -10.05 2.94 -40.62
CA LYS A 302 -8.95 3.87 -40.88
C LYS A 302 -7.70 3.43 -40.14
N ARG A 303 -6.54 3.53 -40.76
CA ARG A 303 -5.26 3.24 -40.09
C ARG A 303 -4.92 4.35 -39.11
N PHE A 304 -4.30 3.97 -38.01
CA PHE A 304 -3.82 4.86 -36.95
C PHE A 304 -2.97 6.01 -37.50
N ALA A 305 -2.00 5.67 -38.35
CA ALA A 305 -1.12 6.64 -39.01
C ALA A 305 -1.88 7.62 -39.92
N ASP A 306 -2.86 7.13 -40.68
CA ASP A 306 -3.64 7.95 -41.60
C ASP A 306 -4.51 8.95 -40.83
N MET A 307 -5.09 8.54 -39.70
CA MET A 307 -5.86 9.44 -38.85
C MET A 307 -5.00 10.57 -38.26
N ILE A 308 -3.77 10.27 -37.85
CA ILE A 308 -2.80 11.31 -37.41
C ILE A 308 -2.47 12.25 -38.57
N ALA A 309 -2.13 11.69 -39.75
CA ALA A 309 -1.73 12.49 -40.91
C ALA A 309 -2.86 13.40 -41.41
N GLU A 310 -4.10 12.90 -41.48
CA GLU A 310 -5.29 13.67 -41.86
C GLU A 310 -5.54 14.85 -40.91
N ARG A 311 -5.32 14.65 -39.60
CA ARG A 311 -5.67 15.64 -38.57
C ARG A 311 -4.56 16.65 -38.29
N THR A 312 -3.31 16.20 -38.31
CA THR A 312 -2.15 16.98 -37.89
C THR A 312 -1.28 17.44 -39.06
N GLY A 313 -1.37 16.77 -40.22
CA GLY A 313 -0.47 16.96 -41.36
C GLY A 313 0.90 16.30 -41.20
N GLU A 314 1.20 15.69 -40.03
CA GLU A 314 2.44 14.99 -39.77
C GLU A 314 2.32 13.51 -40.17
N VAL A 315 3.26 13.03 -40.98
CA VAL A 315 3.35 11.61 -41.33
C VAL A 315 4.31 10.94 -40.35
N MET A 316 3.77 10.03 -39.53
CA MET A 316 4.52 9.31 -38.50
C MET A 316 4.51 7.81 -38.74
N HIS A 317 5.56 7.13 -38.27
CA HIS A 317 5.73 5.68 -38.36
C HIS A 317 6.38 5.15 -37.07
N PRO A 318 5.98 3.98 -36.51
CA PRO A 318 6.54 3.46 -35.26
C PRO A 318 8.04 3.19 -35.28
N GLU A 319 8.63 2.96 -36.46
CA GLU A 319 10.08 2.77 -36.65
C GLU A 319 10.82 4.02 -37.14
N MET A 320 10.16 5.20 -37.21
CA MET A 320 10.84 6.42 -37.65
C MET A 320 11.95 6.83 -36.66
N PRO A 321 13.00 7.54 -37.12
CA PRO A 321 14.05 8.02 -36.21
C PRO A 321 13.47 8.82 -35.05
N LEU A 322 13.90 8.51 -33.82
CA LEU A 322 13.36 9.15 -32.60
C LEU A 322 13.45 10.68 -32.63
N ASP A 323 14.53 11.23 -33.18
CA ASP A 323 14.70 12.68 -33.29
C ASP A 323 13.64 13.31 -34.21
N GLU A 324 13.22 12.60 -35.27
CA GLU A 324 12.15 13.06 -36.16
C GLU A 324 10.78 12.96 -35.50
N ALA A 325 10.49 11.85 -34.79
CA ALA A 325 9.26 11.69 -34.03
C ALA A 325 9.12 12.79 -32.96
N ARG A 326 10.18 13.04 -32.19
CA ARG A 326 10.25 14.11 -31.19
C ARG A 326 10.10 15.49 -31.80
N ALA A 327 10.68 15.72 -32.98
CA ALA A 327 10.50 16.97 -33.70
C ALA A 327 9.04 17.17 -34.14
N ALA A 328 8.31 16.11 -34.52
CA ALA A 328 6.88 16.17 -34.81
C ALA A 328 6.07 16.58 -33.57
N LEU A 329 6.29 15.94 -32.42
CA LEU A 329 5.62 16.33 -31.17
C LEU A 329 5.96 17.77 -30.76
N THR A 330 7.20 18.19 -30.96
CA THR A 330 7.63 19.58 -30.69
C THR A 330 6.91 20.58 -31.59
N ARG A 331 6.74 20.29 -32.89
CA ARG A 331 5.96 21.13 -33.82
C ARG A 331 4.49 21.20 -33.42
N LEU A 332 3.93 20.10 -32.93
CA LEU A 332 2.55 20.03 -32.45
C LEU A 332 2.36 20.64 -31.05
N GLY A 333 3.44 20.84 -30.30
CA GLY A 333 3.40 21.36 -28.93
C GLY A 333 2.90 20.33 -27.91
N ILE A 334 3.23 19.05 -28.12
CA ILE A 334 2.87 17.92 -27.24
C ILE A 334 4.08 17.57 -26.37
N ALA A 335 3.87 17.43 -25.06
CA ALA A 335 4.92 17.05 -24.13
C ALA A 335 5.21 15.55 -24.23
N TYR A 336 6.47 15.15 -24.04
CA TYR A 336 6.86 13.74 -24.09
C TYR A 336 8.02 13.42 -23.16
N GLU A 337 8.17 12.15 -22.81
CA GLU A 337 9.29 11.65 -22.02
C GLU A 337 10.47 11.20 -22.89
N GLN A 338 11.69 11.40 -22.39
CA GLN A 338 12.92 11.05 -23.13
C GLN A 338 13.11 9.54 -23.31
N GLY A 339 12.43 8.72 -22.50
CA GLY A 339 12.53 7.25 -22.56
C GLY A 339 11.61 6.58 -23.57
N TRP A 340 10.63 7.31 -24.14
CA TRP A 340 9.63 6.71 -25.02
C TRP A 340 10.18 6.40 -26.42
N GLY A 341 9.77 5.24 -26.95
CA GLY A 341 10.00 4.88 -28.34
C GLY A 341 9.10 5.66 -29.31
N ALA A 342 9.38 5.56 -30.61
CA ALA A 342 8.63 6.28 -31.63
C ALA A 342 7.17 5.83 -31.72
N GLY A 343 6.88 4.56 -31.44
CA GLY A 343 5.51 4.04 -31.36
C GLY A 343 4.73 4.70 -30.22
N ARG A 344 5.28 4.75 -29.00
CA ARG A 344 4.63 5.43 -27.88
C ARG A 344 4.44 6.92 -28.12
N LEU A 345 5.44 7.60 -28.69
CA LEU A 345 5.34 9.02 -29.07
C LEU A 345 4.21 9.26 -30.08
N MET A 346 4.06 8.36 -31.06
CA MET A 346 2.97 8.40 -32.04
C MET A 346 1.60 8.21 -31.36
N THR A 347 1.51 7.34 -30.35
CA THR A 347 0.29 7.16 -29.55
C THR A 347 -0.15 8.44 -28.84
N GLU A 348 0.79 9.15 -28.23
CA GLU A 348 0.50 10.43 -27.56
C GLU A 348 -0.02 11.50 -28.51
N VAL A 349 0.45 11.52 -29.77
CA VAL A 349 -0.08 12.43 -30.79
C VAL A 349 -1.54 12.12 -31.10
N TYR A 350 -1.87 10.83 -31.23
CA TYR A 350 -3.24 10.40 -31.48
C TYR A 350 -4.17 10.75 -30.32
N ASP A 351 -3.76 10.44 -29.08
CA ASP A 351 -4.58 10.69 -27.88
C ASP A 351 -4.89 12.19 -27.72
N GLU A 352 -3.89 13.06 -27.88
CA GLU A 352 -4.02 14.50 -27.69
C GLU A 352 -4.71 15.23 -28.85
N ARG A 353 -4.60 14.73 -30.09
CA ARG A 353 -5.00 15.49 -31.30
C ARG A 353 -6.05 14.85 -32.17
N VAL A 354 -6.28 13.55 -32.06
CA VAL A 354 -7.11 12.80 -33.00
C VAL A 354 -8.35 12.25 -32.30
N GLN A 355 -8.17 11.46 -31.24
CA GLN A 355 -9.26 10.66 -30.66
C GLN A 355 -10.50 11.48 -30.34
N HIS A 356 -10.35 12.63 -29.66
CA HIS A 356 -11.48 13.44 -29.20
C HIS A 356 -12.32 14.10 -30.30
N ASP A 357 -11.77 14.20 -31.51
CA ASP A 357 -12.39 14.85 -32.67
C ASP A 357 -13.17 13.86 -33.55
N VAL A 358 -13.14 12.56 -33.23
CA VAL A 358 -13.92 11.54 -33.94
C VAL A 358 -15.39 11.65 -33.55
N ASP A 359 -16.25 12.01 -34.50
CA ASP A 359 -17.68 12.22 -34.25
C ASP A 359 -18.51 10.93 -34.28
N GLY A 360 -18.47 10.19 -35.40
CA GLY A 360 -19.19 8.92 -35.58
C GLY A 360 -18.39 7.68 -35.17
N PRO A 361 -18.95 6.47 -35.28
CA PRO A 361 -18.20 5.25 -35.06
C PRO A 361 -17.12 5.05 -36.13
N VAL A 362 -15.87 4.87 -35.72
CA VAL A 362 -14.73 4.60 -36.60
C VAL A 362 -13.85 3.51 -35.99
N PHE A 363 -13.53 2.49 -36.77
CA PHE A 363 -12.48 1.52 -36.42
C PHE A 363 -11.11 2.12 -36.72
N CYS A 364 -10.37 2.46 -35.67
CA CYS A 364 -8.97 2.86 -35.76
C CYS A 364 -8.10 1.60 -35.74
N LEU A 365 -7.41 1.30 -36.83
CA LEU A 365 -6.65 0.07 -37.07
C LEU A 365 -5.14 0.28 -36.92
N ASP A 366 -4.40 -0.81 -36.76
CA ASP A 366 -2.94 -0.87 -36.88
C ASP A 366 -2.23 -0.01 -35.83
N TYR A 367 -2.40 -0.37 -34.56
CA TYR A 367 -1.68 0.29 -33.47
C TYR A 367 -0.18 -0.08 -33.49
N PRO A 368 0.71 0.82 -33.03
CA PRO A 368 2.13 0.49 -32.87
C PRO A 368 2.34 -0.76 -32.02
N ARG A 369 3.30 -1.61 -32.43
CA ARG A 369 3.63 -2.84 -31.70
C ARG A 369 4.07 -2.56 -30.25
N GLU A 370 4.80 -1.46 -30.05
CA GLU A 370 5.32 -1.01 -28.76
C GLU A 370 4.23 -0.88 -27.66
N VAL A 371 2.99 -0.56 -28.03
CA VAL A 371 1.87 -0.37 -27.08
C VAL A 371 0.84 -1.50 -27.13
N SER A 372 1.17 -2.62 -27.77
CA SER A 372 0.24 -3.73 -28.05
C SER A 372 0.84 -5.10 -27.70
N PRO A 373 1.18 -5.36 -26.41
CA PRO A 373 1.98 -6.52 -25.99
C PRO A 373 1.31 -7.89 -26.17
N LEU A 374 -0.03 -7.91 -26.31
CA LEU A 374 -0.84 -9.12 -26.46
C LEU A 374 -1.38 -9.31 -27.89
N ALA A 375 -1.16 -8.32 -28.76
CA ALA A 375 -1.64 -8.35 -30.14
C ALA A 375 -0.58 -8.92 -31.08
N ARG A 376 -1.03 -9.68 -32.08
CA ARG A 376 -0.17 -10.26 -33.09
C ARG A 376 0.40 -9.18 -34.00
N VAL A 377 1.65 -9.36 -34.40
CA VAL A 377 2.35 -8.51 -35.36
C VAL A 377 1.58 -8.42 -36.68
N HIS A 378 1.51 -7.22 -37.27
CA HIS A 378 0.78 -6.97 -38.51
C HIS A 378 1.42 -7.72 -39.70
N ARG A 379 0.59 -8.33 -40.55
CA ARG A 379 1.04 -9.23 -41.63
C ARG A 379 1.91 -8.57 -42.70
N ASP A 380 1.70 -7.28 -42.95
CA ASP A 380 2.43 -6.53 -43.99
C ASP A 380 3.53 -5.61 -43.45
N ASP A 381 3.46 -5.23 -42.17
CA ASP A 381 4.36 -4.24 -41.57
C ASP A 381 4.61 -4.55 -40.08
N PRO A 382 5.76 -5.14 -39.73
CA PRO A 382 6.00 -5.65 -38.38
C PRO A 382 6.15 -4.57 -37.30
N ALA A 383 6.20 -3.29 -37.70
CA ALA A 383 6.19 -2.14 -36.79
C ALA A 383 4.82 -1.93 -36.12
N TYR A 384 3.76 -2.47 -36.71
CA TYR A 384 2.38 -2.42 -36.22
C TYR A 384 1.90 -3.79 -35.73
N SER A 385 0.77 -3.78 -35.03
CA SER A 385 0.02 -4.98 -34.65
C SER A 385 -1.37 -4.97 -35.30
N GLU A 386 -1.94 -6.15 -35.56
CA GLU A 386 -3.34 -6.29 -36.02
C GLU A 386 -4.30 -6.04 -34.86
N ARG A 387 -4.39 -4.78 -34.45
CA ARG A 387 -5.24 -4.29 -33.37
C ARG A 387 -6.14 -3.19 -33.90
N PHE A 388 -7.35 -3.14 -33.39
CA PHE A 388 -8.21 -1.98 -33.56
C PHE A 388 -8.83 -1.52 -32.26
N GLU A 389 -9.17 -0.24 -32.23
CA GLU A 389 -10.13 0.30 -31.28
C GLU A 389 -11.31 0.90 -32.03
N LEU A 390 -12.51 0.73 -31.49
CA LEU A 390 -13.69 1.42 -31.98
C LEU A 390 -13.84 2.72 -31.21
N ILE A 391 -13.66 3.84 -31.91
CA ILE A 391 -13.89 5.17 -31.35
C ILE A 391 -15.29 5.62 -31.74
N VAL A 392 -16.06 6.09 -30.75
CA VAL A 392 -17.40 6.65 -30.97
C VAL A 392 -17.51 7.94 -30.18
N ALA A 393 -17.90 9.04 -30.83
CA ALA A 393 -18.07 10.35 -30.20
C ALA A 393 -16.90 10.78 -29.29
N GLY A 394 -15.67 10.50 -29.73
CA GLY A 394 -14.44 10.95 -29.09
C GLY A 394 -13.94 10.09 -27.92
N PHE A 395 -14.48 8.89 -27.72
CA PHE A 395 -13.99 7.93 -26.73
C PHE A 395 -13.97 6.50 -27.27
N GLU A 396 -13.09 5.69 -26.69
CA GLU A 396 -12.91 4.27 -26.99
C GLU A 396 -14.06 3.42 -26.39
N LEU A 397 -14.77 2.70 -27.25
CA LEU A 397 -15.86 1.80 -26.88
C LEU A 397 -15.42 0.34 -26.78
N CYS A 398 -14.44 -0.04 -27.59
CA CYS A 398 -13.99 -1.42 -27.77
C CYS A 398 -12.50 -1.43 -28.15
N ASN A 399 -11.79 -2.47 -27.71
CA ASN A 399 -10.43 -2.80 -28.09
C ASN A 399 -10.38 -4.28 -28.50
N ALA A 400 -9.73 -4.60 -29.62
CA ALA A 400 -9.73 -5.94 -30.19
C ALA A 400 -8.50 -6.17 -31.06
N TYR A 401 -8.08 -7.42 -31.20
CA TYR A 401 -6.90 -7.77 -32.00
C TYR A 401 -6.90 -9.22 -32.48
N SER A 402 -6.08 -9.49 -33.49
CA SER A 402 -5.60 -10.83 -33.78
C SER A 402 -4.64 -11.22 -32.66
N GLU A 403 -4.89 -12.35 -32.01
CA GLU A 403 -4.22 -12.71 -30.77
C GLU A 403 -2.77 -13.18 -30.99
N GLN A 404 -1.86 -12.67 -30.16
CA GLN A 404 -0.51 -13.22 -30.10
C GLN A 404 -0.58 -14.65 -29.60
N ASN A 405 -0.13 -15.59 -30.43
CA ASN A 405 -0.15 -17.02 -30.14
C ASN A 405 1.23 -17.68 -30.20
N ASP A 406 2.29 -16.91 -30.49
CA ASP A 406 3.67 -17.37 -30.36
C ASP A 406 4.12 -17.24 -28.89
N PRO A 407 4.42 -18.36 -28.20
CA PRO A 407 4.85 -18.33 -26.80
C PRO A 407 6.17 -17.59 -26.59
N ALA A 408 7.08 -17.60 -27.56
CA ALA A 408 8.38 -16.93 -27.44
C ALA A 408 8.23 -15.41 -27.54
N GLU A 409 7.41 -14.93 -28.47
CA GLU A 409 7.09 -13.50 -28.56
C GLU A 409 6.31 -13.02 -27.34
N GLN A 410 5.35 -13.81 -26.86
CA GLN A 410 4.58 -13.46 -25.67
C GLN A 410 5.45 -13.39 -24.40
N MET A 411 6.40 -14.32 -24.24
CA MET A 411 7.37 -14.28 -23.14
C MET A 411 8.25 -13.02 -23.21
N ALA A 412 8.72 -12.64 -24.41
CA ALA A 412 9.51 -11.43 -24.57
C ALA A 412 8.72 -10.18 -24.14
N ALA A 413 7.45 -10.07 -24.55
CA ALA A 413 6.57 -8.97 -24.15
C ALA A 413 6.37 -8.91 -22.62
N PHE A 414 6.15 -10.06 -21.96
CA PHE A 414 6.03 -10.10 -20.49
C PHE A 414 7.32 -9.74 -19.76
N VAL A 415 8.49 -10.09 -20.32
CA VAL A 415 9.78 -9.66 -19.74
C VAL A 415 9.91 -8.15 -19.81
N GLU A 416 9.53 -7.52 -20.92
CA GLU A 416 9.54 -6.06 -21.08
C GLU A 416 8.58 -5.38 -20.09
N GLU A 417 7.35 -5.88 -19.93
CA GLU A 417 6.40 -5.36 -18.94
C GLU A 417 6.92 -5.52 -17.50
N ALA A 418 7.49 -6.68 -17.16
CA ALA A 418 8.06 -6.89 -15.83
C ALA A 418 9.29 -6.01 -15.56
N GLU A 419 10.08 -5.67 -16.59
CA GLU A 419 11.16 -4.70 -16.50
C GLU A 419 10.62 -3.27 -16.31
N ALA A 420 9.59 -2.87 -17.05
CA ALA A 420 8.90 -1.59 -16.85
C ALA A 420 8.36 -1.48 -15.41
N LYS A 421 7.76 -2.56 -14.88
CA LYS A 421 7.31 -2.66 -13.49
C LYS A 421 8.44 -2.48 -12.48
N ARG A 422 9.59 -3.15 -12.71
CA ARG A 422 10.80 -2.98 -11.88
C ARG A 422 11.36 -1.56 -11.95
N ASN A 423 11.18 -0.90 -13.09
CA ASN A 423 11.58 0.50 -13.33
C ASN A 423 10.58 1.52 -12.75
N GLY A 424 9.49 1.05 -12.12
CA GLY A 424 8.58 1.87 -11.33
C GLY A 424 7.21 2.12 -11.95
N ASP A 425 6.86 1.44 -13.05
CA ASP A 425 5.51 1.49 -13.64
C ASP A 425 4.54 0.60 -12.82
N PRO A 426 3.55 1.16 -12.11
CA PRO A 426 2.60 0.39 -11.32
C PRO A 426 1.51 -0.31 -12.16
N GLU A 427 1.36 0.02 -13.43
CA GLU A 427 0.33 -0.52 -14.34
C GLU A 427 0.85 -1.71 -15.16
N ALA A 428 2.18 -1.83 -15.29
CA ALA A 428 2.82 -2.93 -16.00
C ALA A 428 2.59 -4.31 -15.35
N GLY A 429 2.43 -5.33 -16.20
CA GLY A 429 2.09 -6.70 -15.84
C GLY A 429 3.22 -7.49 -15.17
N ASP A 430 2.86 -8.65 -14.60
CA ASP A 430 3.82 -9.68 -14.16
C ASP A 430 4.03 -10.74 -15.26
N ILE A 431 5.12 -11.50 -15.16
CA ILE A 431 5.35 -12.66 -16.04
C ILE A 431 4.39 -13.79 -15.65
N ASP A 432 3.43 -14.11 -16.53
CA ASP A 432 2.55 -15.27 -16.40
C ASP A 432 3.17 -16.51 -17.09
N GLU A 433 4.03 -17.23 -16.36
CA GLU A 433 4.65 -18.46 -16.86
C GLU A 433 3.63 -19.56 -17.20
N ASP A 434 2.48 -19.58 -16.52
CA ASP A 434 1.44 -20.58 -16.78
C ASP A 434 0.69 -20.28 -18.08
N TYR A 435 0.46 -19.00 -18.38
CA TYR A 435 -0.12 -18.59 -19.65
C TYR A 435 0.82 -18.87 -20.82
N VAL A 436 2.11 -18.57 -20.70
CA VAL A 436 3.09 -18.91 -21.73
C VAL A 436 3.12 -20.43 -21.94
N ARG A 437 3.10 -21.23 -20.86
CA ARG A 437 2.99 -22.68 -20.96
C ARG A 437 1.72 -23.13 -21.68
N ALA A 438 0.58 -22.46 -21.47
CA ALA A 438 -0.63 -22.75 -22.22
C ALA A 438 -0.45 -22.49 -23.72
N LEU A 439 0.20 -21.38 -24.10
CA LEU A 439 0.53 -21.10 -25.51
C LEU A 439 1.48 -22.14 -26.11
N GLU A 440 2.41 -22.70 -25.33
CA GLU A 440 3.29 -23.79 -25.76
C GLU A 440 2.54 -25.10 -26.08
N TYR A 441 1.36 -25.33 -25.49
CA TYR A 441 0.46 -26.41 -25.90
C TYR A 441 -0.25 -26.13 -27.24
N GLY A 442 -0.15 -24.91 -27.75
CA GLY A 442 -0.65 -24.47 -29.04
C GLY A 442 -2.00 -23.77 -28.93
N MET A 443 -1.99 -22.44 -29.06
CA MET A 443 -3.22 -21.67 -29.30
C MET A 443 -3.44 -21.48 -30.81
N PRO A 444 -4.59 -21.87 -31.38
CA PRO A 444 -4.88 -21.58 -32.79
C PRO A 444 -4.89 -20.06 -33.05
N PRO A 445 -4.73 -19.61 -34.31
CA PRO A 445 -4.99 -18.21 -34.67
C PRO A 445 -6.36 -17.81 -34.15
N THR A 446 -6.46 -16.70 -33.43
CA THR A 446 -7.66 -16.33 -32.67
C THR A 446 -7.88 -14.84 -32.82
N GLY A 447 -9.13 -14.40 -32.94
CA GLY A 447 -9.51 -13.00 -32.77
C GLY A 447 -10.13 -12.81 -31.40
N GLY A 448 -9.71 -11.78 -30.68
CA GLY A 448 -10.32 -11.40 -29.40
C GLY A 448 -10.85 -9.98 -29.42
N LEU A 449 -11.87 -9.78 -28.60
CA LEU A 449 -12.71 -8.59 -28.58
C LEU A 449 -13.06 -8.22 -27.14
N GLY A 450 -12.73 -7.01 -26.71
CA GLY A 450 -13.15 -6.39 -25.45
C GLY A 450 -14.10 -5.21 -25.68
N ILE A 451 -15.28 -5.22 -25.05
CA ILE A 451 -16.25 -4.11 -25.10
C ILE A 451 -16.55 -3.60 -23.69
N GLY A 452 -16.41 -2.29 -23.48
CA GLY A 452 -16.86 -1.63 -22.26
C GLY A 452 -18.39 -1.50 -22.22
N ILE A 453 -19.08 -2.44 -21.56
CA ILE A 453 -20.55 -2.47 -21.50
C ILE A 453 -21.12 -1.20 -20.89
N ASP A 454 -20.48 -0.65 -19.85
CA ASP A 454 -20.94 0.59 -19.24
C ASP A 454 -20.86 1.79 -20.21
N ARG A 455 -19.79 1.87 -21.00
CA ARG A 455 -19.61 2.93 -22.02
C ARG A 455 -20.62 2.78 -23.17
N LEU A 456 -20.91 1.55 -23.59
CA LEU A 456 -21.98 1.28 -24.58
C LEU A 456 -23.34 1.77 -24.07
N VAL A 457 -23.67 1.48 -22.82
CA VAL A 457 -24.94 1.90 -22.22
C VAL A 457 -24.98 3.42 -22.04
N MET A 458 -23.85 4.08 -21.73
CA MET A 458 -23.78 5.55 -21.69
C MET A 458 -24.16 6.17 -23.04
N LEU A 459 -23.63 5.62 -24.13
CA LEU A 459 -23.93 6.04 -25.49
C LEU A 459 -25.41 5.83 -25.83
N LEU A 460 -25.94 4.62 -25.63
CA LEU A 460 -27.33 4.27 -25.94
C LEU A 460 -28.36 5.01 -25.08
N ALA A 461 -28.00 5.32 -23.84
CA ALA A 461 -28.86 6.06 -22.92
C ALA A 461 -28.62 7.58 -22.97
N SER A 462 -27.73 8.07 -23.83
CA SER A 462 -27.41 9.50 -23.98
C SER A 462 -27.04 10.16 -22.64
N VAL A 463 -26.11 9.56 -21.89
CA VAL A 463 -25.65 10.07 -20.59
C VAL A 463 -24.14 10.19 -20.50
N ASP A 464 -23.68 11.34 -20.00
CA ASP A 464 -22.26 11.73 -20.05
C ASP A 464 -21.41 11.17 -18.89
N SER A 465 -22.03 10.43 -17.98
CA SER A 465 -21.40 9.90 -16.77
C SER A 465 -21.69 8.42 -16.57
N ILE A 466 -20.65 7.61 -16.39
CA ILE A 466 -20.73 6.18 -16.06
C ILE A 466 -21.54 5.92 -14.78
N ARG A 467 -21.57 6.90 -13.87
CA ARG A 467 -22.34 6.81 -12.63
C ARG A 467 -23.85 6.84 -12.86
N GLU A 468 -24.33 7.31 -14.02
CA GLU A 468 -25.75 7.23 -14.38
C GLU A 468 -26.17 5.80 -14.76
N VAL A 469 -25.26 5.03 -15.36
CA VAL A 469 -25.54 3.67 -15.87
C VAL A 469 -25.17 2.56 -14.88
N LEU A 470 -24.61 2.93 -13.72
CA LEU A 470 -24.35 2.04 -12.58
C LEU A 470 -25.40 2.26 -11.50
N LEU A 471 -26.04 1.17 -11.04
CA LEU A 471 -27.05 1.24 -9.98
C LEU A 471 -26.44 1.84 -8.71
N PHE A 472 -25.27 1.33 -8.32
CA PHE A 472 -24.53 1.75 -7.14
C PHE A 472 -23.09 2.04 -7.55
N PRO A 473 -22.81 3.23 -8.12
CA PRO A 473 -21.43 3.61 -8.46
C PRO A 473 -20.59 3.72 -7.19
N THR A 474 -19.27 3.58 -7.32
CA THR A 474 -18.37 3.78 -6.20
C THR A 474 -18.35 5.27 -5.83
N LEU A 475 -18.75 5.58 -4.61
CA LEU A 475 -18.79 6.94 -4.08
C LEU A 475 -17.88 7.04 -2.86
N ARG A 476 -17.36 8.24 -2.61
CA ARG A 476 -16.69 8.54 -1.35
C ARG A 476 -17.68 8.30 -0.19
N PRO A 477 -17.34 7.55 0.88
CA PRO A 477 -18.25 7.25 1.98
C PRO A 477 -18.92 8.50 2.58
N GLU A 478 -20.17 8.39 3.05
CA GLU A 478 -20.82 9.45 3.86
C GLU A 478 -20.27 9.46 5.30
N PHE A 479 -19.93 8.27 5.83
CA PHE A 479 -19.33 8.03 7.14
C PHE A 479 -18.41 6.80 7.06
N ALA A 480 -17.20 6.87 7.59
CA ALA A 480 -16.29 5.71 7.66
C ALA A 480 -16.49 4.98 9.01
N PRO A 481 -16.85 3.67 9.03
CA PRO A 481 -16.82 2.90 10.26
C PRO A 481 -15.36 2.69 10.71
N PRO A 482 -15.06 2.67 12.02
CA PRO A 482 -13.72 2.34 12.48
C PRO A 482 -13.38 0.89 12.08
N PRO A 483 -12.20 0.63 11.50
CA PRO A 483 -11.77 -0.72 11.16
C PRO A 483 -11.64 -1.61 12.40
N GLY A 484 -12.13 -2.85 12.31
CA GLY A 484 -12.03 -3.86 13.38
C GLY A 484 -13.35 -4.32 14.01
N ALA A 485 -14.49 -3.73 13.64
CA ALA A 485 -15.80 -4.12 14.17
C ALA A 485 -16.35 -5.41 13.51
N GLY A 486 -15.75 -6.56 13.84
CA GLY A 486 -16.41 -7.87 13.75
C GLY A 486 -17.29 -8.13 14.99
N PRO A 487 -18.33 -8.96 14.90
CA PRO A 487 -19.33 -9.07 15.96
C PRO A 487 -18.85 -9.99 17.08
N THR A 488 -18.45 -9.44 18.23
CA THR A 488 -18.67 -10.08 19.55
C THR A 488 -18.47 -9.10 20.71
N GLY A 489 -19.59 -8.79 21.40
CA GLY A 489 -19.65 -8.98 22.85
C GLY A 489 -19.33 -7.81 23.79
N ALA A 490 -20.37 -7.03 24.07
CA ALA A 490 -20.71 -6.45 25.38
C ALA A 490 -19.96 -5.19 25.89
N VAL A 491 -20.72 -4.09 25.88
CA VAL A 491 -20.51 -2.85 26.64
C VAL A 491 -20.88 -3.05 28.12
N ARG A 492 -20.12 -2.47 29.06
CA ARG A 492 -20.59 -2.07 30.41
C ARG A 492 -19.54 -1.18 31.13
N PRO A 493 -19.92 -0.33 32.13
CA PRO A 493 -20.56 0.98 31.97
C PRO A 493 -19.79 2.14 32.67
N VAL A 494 -20.26 3.37 32.40
CA VAL A 494 -19.78 4.69 32.86
C VAL A 494 -20.05 4.98 34.36
N LEU A 495 -19.17 5.74 35.04
CA LEU A 495 -19.49 6.70 36.12
C LEU A 495 -18.47 7.88 36.12
N PRO A 496 -18.81 9.07 36.67
CA PRO A 496 -18.53 10.38 36.02
C PRO A 496 -17.69 11.34 36.91
N PRO A 497 -17.70 12.66 36.66
CA PRO A 497 -16.57 13.50 36.27
C PRO A 497 -15.86 14.21 37.44
N THR A 498 -14.69 14.82 37.23
CA THR A 498 -14.40 16.23 37.64
C THR A 498 -12.93 16.66 37.41
N GLY A 499 -12.78 17.86 36.84
CA GLY A 499 -11.82 18.87 37.30
C GLY A 499 -10.43 18.93 36.66
N LEU A 500 -10.20 19.92 35.79
CA LEU A 500 -8.88 20.55 35.61
C LEU A 500 -8.65 21.64 36.69
N PRO A 501 -7.42 22.12 36.97
CA PRO A 501 -6.08 21.76 36.43
C PRO A 501 -5.00 21.50 37.54
N PRO A 502 -3.74 21.06 37.23
CA PRO A 502 -2.70 20.93 38.25
C PRO A 502 -1.62 22.03 38.24
N THR A 503 -1.12 22.27 39.46
CA THR A 503 0.03 23.07 39.94
C THR A 503 1.39 22.43 39.55
N PRO A 504 2.55 23.13 39.66
CA PRO A 504 3.84 22.62 39.19
C PRO A 504 4.39 21.49 40.08
N MET A 505 4.84 20.40 39.45
CA MET A 505 5.38 19.19 40.10
C MET A 505 6.90 19.27 40.37
N VAL A 506 7.32 18.64 41.47
CA VAL A 506 8.72 18.45 41.89
C VAL A 506 9.29 17.16 41.28
N LEU A 507 10.54 17.21 40.78
CA LEU A 507 11.26 16.06 40.20
C LEU A 507 11.42 14.90 41.22
N PRO A 508 11.14 13.63 40.83
CA PRO A 508 11.40 12.46 41.67
C PRO A 508 12.91 12.21 41.87
N PRO A 509 13.31 11.46 42.92
CA PRO A 509 14.72 11.16 43.20
C PRO A 509 15.41 10.37 42.07
N PRO A 510 16.73 10.55 41.86
CA PRO A 510 17.47 9.93 40.77
C PRO A 510 17.46 8.40 40.85
N VAL A 511 17.33 7.75 39.70
CA VAL A 511 17.45 6.28 39.56
C VAL A 511 18.94 5.92 39.60
N GLU A 512 19.35 5.02 40.49
CA GLU A 512 20.74 4.57 40.62
C GLU A 512 21.19 3.79 39.37
N ASN A 513 21.86 4.47 38.44
CA ASN A 513 22.65 3.81 37.40
C ASN A 513 24.06 3.51 37.93
N PRO A 514 24.70 2.38 37.55
CA PRO A 514 26.07 2.11 37.93
C PRO A 514 26.98 3.24 37.42
N VAL A 515 27.68 3.90 38.34
CA VAL A 515 28.62 4.98 38.04
C VAL A 515 29.77 4.42 37.20
N VAL A 516 29.82 4.76 35.92
CA VAL A 516 30.92 4.39 35.02
C VAL A 516 31.93 5.52 35.01
N GLU A 517 33.11 5.33 35.62
CA GLU A 517 34.18 6.32 35.53
C GLU A 517 34.73 6.42 34.10
N PRO A 518 34.92 7.64 33.56
CA PRO A 518 35.48 7.82 32.22
C PRO A 518 36.93 7.31 32.17
N ARG A 519 37.20 6.37 31.25
CA ARG A 519 38.53 5.78 31.02
C ARG A 519 39.25 6.47 29.85
N GLU A 520 40.58 6.51 29.90
CA GLU A 520 41.38 7.07 28.81
C GLU A 520 41.17 6.34 27.47
N PRO A 521 41.05 7.08 26.35
CA PRO A 521 40.80 6.51 25.03
C PRO A 521 41.98 5.65 24.57
N ARG A 522 41.73 4.35 24.33
CA ARG A 522 42.73 3.41 23.79
C ARG A 522 42.79 3.51 22.25
N PRO A 523 43.96 3.33 21.62
CA PRO A 523 44.10 3.43 20.17
C PRO A 523 43.27 2.36 19.44
N ALA A 524 42.22 2.80 18.73
CA ALA A 524 41.21 1.96 18.07
C ALA A 524 41.66 1.30 16.75
N VAL A 525 42.87 1.59 16.25
CA VAL A 525 43.30 1.17 14.90
C VAL A 525 43.71 -0.31 14.86
N ALA A 526 44.35 -0.83 15.90
CA ALA A 526 44.93 -2.16 15.87
C ALA A 526 43.91 -3.32 15.73
N PRO A 527 42.76 -3.34 16.44
CA PRO A 527 41.78 -4.42 16.30
C PRO A 527 41.06 -4.45 14.94
N ARG A 528 40.89 -3.29 14.29
CA ARG A 528 40.38 -3.18 12.92
C ARG A 528 41.35 -3.76 11.89
N VAL A 529 42.66 -3.54 12.08
CA VAL A 529 43.69 -4.16 11.24
C VAL A 529 43.72 -5.67 11.44
N VAL A 530 43.67 -6.15 12.69
CA VAL A 530 43.58 -7.59 13.00
C VAL A 530 42.33 -8.21 12.36
N ALA A 531 41.18 -7.56 12.44
CA ALA A 531 39.95 -7.99 11.78
C ALA A 531 40.08 -8.06 10.25
N GLY A 532 40.68 -7.05 9.62
CA GLY A 532 40.93 -7.04 8.17
C GLY A 532 41.81 -8.20 7.73
N ILE A 533 42.90 -8.47 8.46
CA ILE A 533 43.77 -9.61 8.18
C ILE A 533 43.04 -10.94 8.43
N THR A 534 42.19 -11.02 9.47
CA THR A 534 41.33 -12.20 9.70
C THR A 534 40.37 -12.45 8.53
N ALA A 535 39.77 -11.41 7.95
CA ALA A 535 38.90 -11.55 6.78
C ALA A 535 39.69 -12.06 5.56
N VAL A 536 40.86 -11.49 5.30
CA VAL A 536 41.76 -11.93 4.22
C VAL A 536 42.18 -13.39 4.43
N ALA A 537 42.53 -13.78 5.66
CA ALA A 537 42.83 -15.16 6.00
C ALA A 537 41.63 -16.09 5.75
N GLY A 538 40.42 -15.63 6.09
CA GLY A 538 39.19 -16.35 5.79
C GLY A 538 39.01 -16.64 4.30
N VAL A 539 39.21 -15.64 3.45
CA VAL A 539 39.18 -15.79 1.98
C VAL A 539 40.27 -16.74 1.48
N LEU A 540 41.51 -16.61 1.97
CA LEU A 540 42.62 -17.49 1.56
C LEU A 540 42.38 -18.96 1.94
N HIS A 541 41.76 -19.20 3.09
CA HIS A 541 41.34 -20.53 3.52
C HIS A 541 40.27 -21.13 2.59
N LEU A 542 39.31 -20.32 2.11
CA LEU A 542 38.31 -20.73 1.12
C LEU A 542 38.91 -20.97 -0.28
N LEU A 543 39.82 -20.11 -0.73
CA LEU A 543 40.49 -20.24 -2.02
C LEU A 543 41.34 -21.52 -2.12
N SER A 544 41.78 -22.07 -0.98
CA SER A 544 42.48 -23.36 -0.97
C SER A 544 41.63 -24.56 -1.38
N MET A 545 40.31 -24.40 -1.57
CA MET A 545 39.43 -25.42 -2.19
C MET A 545 39.42 -25.40 -3.72
N LEU A 546 39.94 -24.36 -4.39
CA LEU A 546 39.87 -24.24 -5.85
C LEU A 546 41.04 -24.98 -6.54
N PRO A 547 40.80 -26.08 -7.28
CA PRO A 547 41.87 -26.95 -7.78
C PRO A 547 42.83 -26.28 -8.77
N GLY A 548 42.37 -25.24 -9.49
CA GLY A 548 43.16 -24.52 -10.50
C GLY A 548 44.13 -23.49 -9.91
N ILE A 549 43.78 -22.85 -8.79
CA ILE A 549 44.61 -21.84 -8.11
C ILE A 549 45.65 -22.52 -7.21
N HIS A 550 45.29 -23.64 -6.59
CA HIS A 550 46.19 -24.43 -5.74
C HIS A 550 47.46 -24.87 -6.48
N ARG A 551 47.32 -25.26 -7.76
CA ARG A 551 48.43 -25.70 -8.63
C ARG A 551 49.31 -24.55 -9.14
N GLN A 552 48.77 -23.35 -9.31
CA GLN A 552 49.49 -22.21 -9.92
C GLN A 552 50.17 -21.28 -8.91
N VAL A 553 49.67 -21.19 -7.67
CA VAL A 553 50.14 -20.17 -6.71
C VAL A 553 51.05 -20.74 -5.61
N LEU A 554 50.98 -22.04 -5.30
CA LEU A 554 51.42 -22.53 -3.97
C LEU A 554 52.30 -23.80 -3.93
N GLY A 555 52.85 -24.23 -5.07
CA GLY A 555 54.00 -25.15 -5.13
C GLY A 555 53.69 -26.65 -4.96
N GLU A 556 54.20 -27.47 -5.88
CA GLU A 556 54.21 -28.93 -5.78
C GLU A 556 55.27 -29.40 -4.77
N LEU A 557 54.83 -29.66 -3.54
CA LEU A 557 55.58 -30.46 -2.57
C LEU A 557 54.62 -31.46 -1.91
N THR A 558 54.12 -32.39 -2.73
CA THR A 558 53.46 -33.61 -2.24
C THR A 558 54.51 -34.50 -1.60
N VAL A 559 54.58 -34.49 -0.28
CA VAL A 559 55.30 -35.49 0.50
C VAL A 559 54.42 -36.74 0.56
N ASP A 560 54.88 -37.87 0.04
CA ASP A 560 54.22 -39.20 -0.05
C ASP A 560 53.89 -39.86 1.32
N VAL A 561 53.79 -39.08 2.40
CA VAL A 561 53.67 -39.57 3.78
C VAL A 561 52.26 -39.38 4.35
N VAL A 562 51.38 -38.61 3.69
CA VAL A 562 50.05 -38.28 4.22
C VAL A 562 48.95 -39.08 3.51
N PRO A 563 48.11 -39.84 4.25
CA PRO A 563 47.01 -40.60 3.66
C PRO A 563 46.02 -39.73 2.88
N PRO A 564 45.44 -40.20 1.76
CA PRO A 564 44.49 -39.43 0.94
C PRO A 564 43.29 -38.86 1.70
N TRP A 565 42.78 -39.58 2.71
CA TRP A 565 41.68 -39.12 3.56
C TRP A 565 42.06 -37.87 4.38
N ALA A 566 43.31 -37.78 4.85
CA ALA A 566 43.78 -36.65 5.65
C ALA A 566 43.89 -35.36 4.83
N ILE A 567 44.18 -35.49 3.53
CA ILE A 567 44.21 -34.38 2.58
C ILE A 567 42.80 -33.82 2.37
N VAL A 568 41.80 -34.68 2.13
CA VAL A 568 40.40 -34.26 1.93
C VAL A 568 39.84 -33.61 3.20
N SER A 569 40.04 -34.23 4.36
CA SER A 569 39.61 -33.64 5.65
C SER A 569 40.28 -32.29 5.92
N GLY A 570 41.54 -32.10 5.52
CA GLY A 570 42.26 -30.82 5.64
C GLY A 570 41.69 -29.69 4.77
N HIS A 571 41.17 -30.00 3.59
CA HIS A 571 40.52 -29.03 2.69
C HIS A 571 39.14 -28.61 3.20
N VAL A 572 38.34 -29.58 3.66
CA VAL A 572 37.04 -29.34 4.29
C VAL A 572 37.19 -28.49 5.54
N MET A 573 38.13 -28.84 6.41
CA MET A 573 38.45 -28.08 7.62
C MET A 573 38.93 -26.67 7.28
N SER A 574 39.73 -26.50 6.23
CA SER A 574 40.17 -25.18 5.75
C SER A 574 38.99 -24.32 5.28
N ALA A 575 38.04 -24.87 4.53
CA ALA A 575 36.88 -24.13 4.04
C ALA A 575 35.94 -23.69 5.16
N VAL A 576 35.68 -24.60 6.10
CA VAL A 576 34.91 -24.31 7.30
C VAL A 576 35.58 -23.19 8.10
N ILE A 577 36.87 -23.34 8.44
CA ILE A 577 37.64 -22.31 9.15
C ILE A 577 37.57 -20.97 8.41
N GLY A 578 37.73 -20.99 7.08
CA GLY A 578 37.68 -19.78 6.25
C GLY A 578 36.35 -19.03 6.34
N LEU A 579 35.24 -19.76 6.25
CA LEU A 579 33.89 -19.20 6.37
C LEU A 579 33.63 -18.62 7.77
N VAL A 580 34.08 -19.31 8.83
CA VAL A 580 33.90 -18.82 10.20
C VAL A 580 34.77 -17.60 10.49
N LEU A 581 36.02 -17.56 10.01
CA LEU A 581 36.91 -16.41 10.16
C LEU A 581 36.34 -15.15 9.48
N LEU A 582 35.68 -15.29 8.33
CA LEU A 582 34.97 -14.18 7.66
C LEU A 582 33.85 -13.59 8.54
N LEU A 583 33.07 -14.44 9.21
CA LEU A 583 32.01 -14.00 10.12
C LEU A 583 32.58 -13.36 11.40
N LEU A 584 33.70 -13.89 11.92
CA LEU A 584 34.36 -13.36 13.11
C LEU A 584 35.11 -12.06 12.89
N ALA A 585 35.52 -11.74 11.66
CA ALA A 585 36.25 -10.53 11.34
C ALA A 585 35.50 -9.27 11.82
N ASP A 586 34.19 -9.15 11.55
CA ASP A 586 33.39 -8.01 12.03
C ASP A 586 33.28 -7.98 13.56
N GLN A 587 33.23 -9.14 14.22
CA GLN A 587 33.14 -9.24 15.68
C GLN A 587 34.47 -8.92 16.38
N LEU A 588 35.60 -9.27 15.77
CA LEU A 588 36.94 -8.87 16.21
C LEU A 588 37.14 -7.36 16.05
N ALA A 589 36.65 -6.77 14.96
CA ALA A 589 36.68 -5.32 14.76
C ALA A 589 35.92 -4.58 15.89
N ARG A 590 34.96 -5.26 16.52
CA ARG A 590 34.17 -4.79 17.66
C ARG A 590 34.72 -5.24 19.01
N HIS A 591 35.99 -5.62 19.11
CA HIS A 591 36.66 -5.89 20.38
C HIS A 591 36.03 -7.01 21.23
N LYS A 592 35.21 -7.89 20.64
CA LYS A 592 34.47 -8.92 21.39
C LYS A 592 35.40 -10.03 21.88
N GLN A 593 35.37 -10.29 23.19
CA GLN A 593 36.26 -11.27 23.82
C GLN A 593 35.95 -12.71 23.37
N ALA A 594 34.67 -13.04 23.15
CA ALA A 594 34.27 -14.35 22.64
C ALA A 594 34.80 -14.58 21.21
N ALA A 595 34.70 -13.59 20.33
CA ALA A 595 35.23 -13.66 18.98
C ALA A 595 36.75 -13.85 18.97
N TRP A 596 37.47 -13.17 19.88
CA TRP A 596 38.90 -13.38 20.06
C TRP A 596 39.25 -14.81 20.47
N ARG A 597 38.56 -15.40 21.45
CA ARG A 597 38.80 -16.80 21.88
C ARG A 597 38.57 -17.78 20.73
N VAL A 598 37.48 -17.61 19.98
CA VAL A 598 37.16 -18.47 18.84
C VAL A 598 38.17 -18.29 17.72
N ALA A 599 38.60 -17.06 17.41
CA ALA A 599 39.61 -16.78 16.39
C ALA A 599 40.97 -17.41 16.74
N VAL A 600 41.41 -17.31 18.00
CA VAL A 600 42.65 -17.99 18.47
C VAL A 600 42.55 -19.50 18.27
N GLY A 601 41.41 -20.10 18.63
CA GLY A 601 41.16 -21.52 18.40
C GLY A 601 41.20 -21.90 16.91
N LEU A 602 40.53 -21.12 16.05
CA LEU A 602 40.45 -21.37 14.61
C LEU A 602 41.78 -21.20 13.88
N PHE A 603 42.60 -20.20 14.25
CA PHE A 603 43.95 -20.08 13.67
C PHE A 603 44.88 -21.21 14.16
N GLY A 604 44.70 -21.71 15.39
CA GLY A 604 45.38 -22.91 15.89
C GLY A 604 44.96 -24.18 15.12
N LEU A 605 43.66 -24.38 14.93
CA LEU A 605 43.10 -25.46 14.10
C LEU A 605 43.52 -25.32 12.62
N GLY A 606 43.64 -24.09 12.11
CA GLY A 606 44.10 -23.79 10.77
C GLY A 606 45.56 -24.20 10.54
N LEU A 607 46.43 -24.04 11.55
CA LEU A 607 47.80 -24.54 11.50
C LEU A 607 47.82 -26.07 11.33
N LEU A 608 46.99 -26.80 12.09
CA LEU A 608 46.84 -28.25 11.97
C LEU A 608 46.28 -28.64 10.59
N ALA A 609 45.29 -27.90 10.08
CA ALA A 609 44.69 -28.13 8.76
C ALA A 609 45.71 -27.99 7.61
N HIS A 610 46.58 -26.98 7.69
CA HIS A 610 47.64 -26.75 6.70
C HIS A 610 48.82 -27.73 6.83
N VAL A 611 48.95 -28.45 7.94
CA VAL A 611 49.89 -29.59 8.07
C VAL A 611 49.28 -30.86 7.47
N LEU A 612 48.00 -31.12 7.75
CA LEU A 612 47.30 -32.33 7.31
C LEU A 612 47.04 -32.40 5.79
N LYS A 613 46.99 -31.27 5.08
CA LYS A 613 46.80 -31.24 3.61
C LYS A 613 48.09 -31.20 2.78
N GLY A 614 49.25 -31.28 3.44
CA GLY A 614 50.57 -31.01 2.86
C GLY A 614 51.07 -29.63 3.29
N PRO A 615 52.34 -29.50 3.74
CA PRO A 615 52.85 -28.32 4.44
C PRO A 615 52.77 -27.07 3.56
N HIS A 616 51.79 -26.22 3.85
CA HIS A 616 51.53 -25.01 3.08
C HIS A 616 52.14 -23.79 3.77
N GLU A 617 53.40 -23.48 3.46
CA GLU A 617 54.24 -22.50 4.18
C GLU A 617 53.56 -21.14 4.36
N VAL A 618 52.90 -20.63 3.31
CA VAL A 618 52.19 -19.33 3.34
C VAL A 618 50.99 -19.35 4.30
N GLY A 619 50.25 -20.47 4.33
CA GLY A 619 49.06 -20.63 5.17
C GLY A 619 49.43 -20.79 6.64
N MET A 620 50.48 -21.55 6.92
CA MET A 620 51.04 -21.71 8.26
C MET A 620 51.63 -20.41 8.80
N LEU A 621 52.40 -19.68 7.97
CA LEU A 621 52.96 -18.38 8.33
C LEU A 621 51.86 -17.37 8.68
N LEU A 622 50.78 -17.32 7.88
CA LEU A 622 49.64 -16.46 8.14
C LEU A 622 48.96 -16.80 9.48
N CYS A 623 48.71 -18.09 9.77
CA CYS A 623 48.16 -18.52 11.06
C CYS A 623 49.07 -18.15 12.23
N LEU A 624 50.38 -18.34 12.11
CA LEU A 624 51.36 -18.01 13.16
C LEU A 624 51.44 -16.49 13.41
N VAL A 625 51.46 -15.69 12.34
CA VAL A 625 51.43 -14.22 12.42
C VAL A 625 50.13 -13.76 13.08
N MET A 626 48.98 -14.34 12.72
CA MET A 626 47.70 -14.01 13.33
C MET A 626 47.61 -14.39 14.80
N LEU A 627 48.13 -15.55 15.20
CA LEU A 627 48.22 -15.94 16.62
C LEU A 627 49.10 -14.97 17.40
N ALA A 628 50.24 -14.53 16.85
CA ALA A 628 51.10 -13.54 17.46
C ALA A 628 50.41 -12.17 17.61
N LEU A 629 49.67 -11.72 16.58
CA LEU A 629 48.90 -10.47 16.61
C LEU A 629 47.74 -10.54 17.61
N LEU A 630 46.97 -11.63 17.64
CA LEU A 630 45.87 -11.85 18.58
C LEU A 630 46.38 -11.94 20.03
N ALA A 631 47.56 -12.51 20.26
CA ALA A 631 48.21 -12.51 21.57
C ALA A 631 48.72 -11.11 21.97
N ARG A 632 49.38 -10.41 21.05
CA ARG A 632 49.93 -9.05 21.25
C ARG A 632 48.84 -8.03 21.57
N TYR A 633 47.67 -8.16 20.95
CA TYR A 633 46.52 -7.27 21.14
C TYR A 633 45.42 -7.86 22.02
N ARG A 634 45.68 -8.92 22.80
CA ARG A 634 44.69 -9.58 23.67
C ARG A 634 43.90 -8.63 24.57
N ARG A 635 44.56 -7.60 25.10
CA ARG A 635 43.96 -6.59 26.00
C ARG A 635 42.99 -5.65 25.29
N SER A 636 43.01 -5.64 23.96
CA SER A 636 42.10 -4.84 23.14
C SER A 636 40.74 -5.52 22.98
N PHE A 637 40.63 -6.84 23.16
CA PHE A 637 39.38 -7.62 23.02
C PHE A 637 38.75 -7.92 24.38
N HIS A 638 38.08 -6.92 24.95
CA HIS A 638 37.57 -6.95 26.33
C HIS A 638 36.05 -6.90 26.42
N ALA A 639 35.36 -6.61 25.30
CA ALA A 639 33.92 -6.42 25.33
C ALA A 639 33.18 -7.75 25.51
N PRO A 640 32.17 -7.80 26.40
CA PRO A 640 31.35 -8.99 26.59
C PRO A 640 30.60 -9.35 25.30
N ALA A 641 30.31 -10.64 25.13
CA ALA A 641 29.40 -11.10 24.08
C ALA A 641 28.02 -10.46 24.29
N ASP A 642 27.33 -10.11 23.20
CA ASP A 642 25.92 -9.75 23.29
C ASP A 642 25.17 -10.93 23.94
N PRO A 643 24.17 -10.69 24.81
CA PRO A 643 23.56 -11.77 25.59
C PRO A 643 23.11 -12.90 24.67
N PRO A 644 23.69 -14.10 24.78
CA PRO A 644 23.34 -15.21 23.91
C PRO A 644 21.93 -15.67 24.27
N SER A 645 21.09 -15.90 23.26
CA SER A 645 19.85 -16.65 23.48
C SER A 645 20.18 -18.13 23.60
N LEU A 646 20.85 -18.52 24.68
CA LEU A 646 21.18 -19.91 24.99
C LEU A 646 19.92 -20.78 24.87
N LEU A 647 18.76 -20.24 25.26
CA LEU A 647 17.43 -20.84 25.14
C LEU A 647 16.96 -21.07 23.69
N ARG A 648 17.27 -20.20 22.71
CA ARG A 648 16.92 -20.49 21.30
C ARG A 648 17.92 -21.46 20.67
N LEU A 649 19.18 -21.41 21.07
CA LEU A 649 20.18 -22.38 20.61
C LEU A 649 19.81 -23.79 21.09
N LEU A 650 19.37 -23.92 22.34
CA LEU A 650 18.78 -25.14 22.92
C LEU A 650 17.51 -25.61 22.20
N ARG A 651 16.79 -24.72 21.49
CA ARG A 651 15.58 -25.08 20.72
C ARG A 651 15.89 -25.44 19.27
N VAL A 652 16.75 -24.68 18.59
CA VAL A 652 16.99 -24.82 17.14
C VAL A 652 17.96 -25.97 16.83
N VAL A 653 19.01 -26.14 17.64
CA VAL A 653 20.05 -27.15 17.37
C VAL A 653 19.52 -28.59 17.42
N PRO A 654 18.69 -29.00 18.40
CA PRO A 654 18.13 -30.36 18.41
C PRO A 654 17.17 -30.63 17.25
N ILE A 655 16.40 -29.62 16.83
CA ILE A 655 15.48 -29.74 15.67
C ILE A 655 16.29 -29.93 14.38
N TYR A 656 17.36 -29.16 14.19
CA TYR A 656 18.25 -29.28 13.04
C TYR A 656 18.93 -30.65 12.99
N LEU A 657 19.52 -31.08 14.11
CA LEU A 657 20.17 -32.41 14.21
C LEU A 657 19.16 -33.54 13.99
N GLY A 658 17.93 -33.41 14.50
CA GLY A 658 16.85 -34.37 14.24
C GLY A 658 16.48 -34.47 12.77
N ALA A 659 16.40 -33.34 12.05
CA ALA A 659 16.13 -33.31 10.62
C ALA A 659 17.26 -33.93 9.79
N VAL A 660 18.52 -33.65 10.15
CA VAL A 660 19.70 -34.24 9.50
C VAL A 660 19.77 -35.75 9.72
N LEU A 661 19.52 -36.22 10.94
CA LEU A 661 19.45 -37.66 11.24
C LEU A 661 18.31 -38.33 10.47
N LEU A 662 17.13 -37.71 10.40
CA LEU A 662 16.00 -38.22 9.64
C LEU A 662 16.34 -38.32 8.15
N PHE A 663 16.89 -37.27 7.55
CA PHE A 663 17.34 -37.26 6.16
C PHE A 663 18.37 -38.38 5.90
N GLY A 664 19.40 -38.47 6.75
CA GLY A 664 20.46 -39.46 6.61
C GLY A 664 19.95 -40.90 6.72
N PHE A 665 19.11 -41.20 7.71
CA PHE A 665 18.54 -42.55 7.89
C PHE A 665 17.54 -42.92 6.81
N VAL A 666 16.72 -41.99 6.35
CA VAL A 666 15.82 -42.21 5.20
C VAL A 666 16.63 -42.50 3.94
N GLY A 667 17.69 -41.72 3.68
CA GLY A 667 18.60 -41.93 2.55
C GLY A 667 19.26 -43.31 2.57
N LEU A 668 19.78 -43.75 3.73
CA LEU A 668 20.36 -45.09 3.91
C LEU A 668 19.31 -46.20 3.80
N ALA A 669 18.08 -45.98 4.28
CA ALA A 669 16.99 -46.96 4.18
C ALA A 669 16.57 -47.21 2.72
N PHE A 670 16.60 -46.19 1.86
CA PHE A 670 16.35 -46.35 0.42
C PHE A 670 17.41 -47.21 -0.29
N GLN A 671 18.60 -47.37 0.28
CA GLN A 671 19.67 -48.24 -0.25
C GLN A 671 19.70 -49.63 0.40
N ARG A 672 18.71 -49.98 1.21
CA ARG A 672 18.63 -51.29 1.86
C ARG A 672 18.59 -52.42 0.81
N GLY A 673 19.44 -53.43 1.01
CA GLY A 673 19.66 -54.52 0.04
C GLY A 673 20.58 -54.17 -1.14
N ARG A 674 21.11 -52.95 -1.19
CA ARG A 674 22.03 -52.45 -2.24
C ARG A 674 23.28 -51.76 -1.66
N MET A 675 23.57 -52.04 -0.39
CA MET A 675 24.76 -51.57 0.30
C MET A 675 25.35 -52.69 1.14
N THR A 676 26.66 -52.65 1.32
CA THR A 676 27.41 -53.63 2.12
C THR A 676 28.28 -52.90 3.14
N PRO A 677 28.27 -53.29 4.42
CA PRO A 677 27.40 -54.28 5.08
C PRO A 677 25.92 -53.83 5.20
N GLU A 678 25.03 -54.69 5.71
CA GLU A 678 23.61 -54.33 5.92
C GLU A 678 23.43 -53.15 6.90
N LEU A 679 22.31 -52.41 6.74
CA LEU A 679 22.03 -51.24 7.58
C LEU A 679 21.91 -51.65 9.05
N THR A 680 22.72 -51.02 9.90
CA THR A 680 22.60 -51.10 11.35
C THR A 680 22.42 -49.68 11.89
N LEU A 681 21.80 -49.55 13.06
CA LEU A 681 21.61 -48.24 13.68
C LEU A 681 22.96 -47.59 14.04
N GLY A 682 23.93 -48.40 14.48
CA GLY A 682 25.30 -47.95 14.77
C GLY A 682 26.05 -47.48 13.52
N GLY A 683 26.08 -48.30 12.45
CA GLY A 683 26.74 -47.92 11.21
C GLY A 683 26.06 -46.75 10.49
N GLY A 684 24.73 -46.62 10.61
CA GLY A 684 23.97 -45.48 10.11
C GLY A 684 24.33 -44.18 10.83
N LEU A 685 24.40 -44.20 12.17
CA LEU A 685 24.88 -43.05 12.96
C LEU A 685 26.31 -42.68 12.60
N GLU A 686 27.21 -43.66 12.51
CA GLU A 686 28.62 -43.45 12.12
C GLU A 686 28.74 -42.79 10.75
N THR A 687 27.96 -43.26 9.76
CA THR A 687 27.94 -42.69 8.40
C THR A 687 27.40 -41.26 8.38
N ILE A 688 26.33 -40.98 9.12
CA ILE A 688 25.70 -39.64 9.12
C ILE A 688 26.56 -38.64 9.89
N VAL A 689 27.01 -39.00 11.09
CA VAL A 689 27.84 -38.12 11.95
C VAL A 689 29.22 -37.92 11.34
N GLY A 690 29.83 -38.98 10.79
CA GLY A 690 31.08 -38.88 10.02
C GLY A 690 30.91 -38.02 8.76
N GLY A 691 29.83 -38.21 8.02
CA GLY A 691 29.55 -37.45 6.80
C GLY A 691 29.39 -35.94 7.02
N LEU A 692 28.83 -35.52 8.17
CA LEU A 692 28.72 -34.09 8.52
C LEU A 692 30.08 -33.38 8.65
N ILE A 693 31.16 -34.13 8.87
CA ILE A 693 32.53 -33.62 8.95
C ILE A 693 33.41 -34.13 7.79
N GLY A 694 32.80 -34.73 6.76
CA GLY A 694 33.48 -35.20 5.55
C GLY A 694 34.25 -36.51 5.72
N LEU A 695 33.85 -37.37 6.67
CA LEU A 695 34.36 -38.74 6.79
C LEU A 695 33.42 -39.72 6.11
N ASP A 696 34.00 -40.70 5.41
CA ASP A 696 33.25 -41.81 4.83
C ASP A 696 32.76 -42.78 5.91
N GLY A 697 31.54 -43.28 5.73
CA GLY A 697 30.97 -44.31 6.60
C GLY A 697 31.39 -45.73 6.21
N PRO A 698 31.06 -46.75 7.03
CA PRO A 698 31.40 -48.15 6.76
C PRO A 698 30.67 -48.77 5.56
N TYR A 699 29.76 -48.05 4.90
CA TYR A 699 28.92 -48.57 3.82
C TYR A 699 29.47 -48.26 2.44
N THR A 700 29.51 -49.28 1.58
CA THR A 700 29.72 -49.12 0.14
C THR A 700 28.38 -49.24 -0.59
N PHE A 701 28.08 -48.28 -1.47
CA PHE A 701 26.79 -48.20 -2.17
C PHE A 701 26.89 -48.72 -3.61
N ALA A 702 25.96 -49.58 -4.04
CA ALA A 702 25.97 -50.13 -5.39
C ALA A 702 25.56 -49.12 -6.49
N ARG A 703 24.89 -48.01 -6.14
CA ARG A 703 24.47 -46.97 -7.09
C ARG A 703 25.51 -45.85 -7.18
N PRO A 704 26.16 -45.64 -8.34
CA PRO A 704 27.22 -44.63 -8.49
C PRO A 704 26.75 -43.21 -8.16
N LEU A 705 25.53 -42.85 -8.56
CA LEU A 705 24.94 -41.53 -8.27
C LEU A 705 24.75 -41.27 -6.78
N PHE A 706 24.30 -42.27 -6.01
CA PHE A 706 24.12 -42.12 -4.57
C PHE A 706 25.46 -42.12 -3.84
N ALA A 707 26.39 -42.97 -4.26
CA ALA A 707 27.76 -43.02 -3.73
C ALA A 707 28.50 -41.69 -3.90
N ALA A 708 28.25 -40.96 -4.99
CA ALA A 708 28.84 -39.65 -5.25
C ALA A 708 28.16 -38.52 -4.47
N TRP A 709 26.82 -38.46 -4.45
CA TRP A 709 26.09 -37.29 -3.94
C TRP A 709 25.81 -37.32 -2.42
N PHE A 710 25.61 -38.49 -1.83
CA PHE A 710 25.17 -38.61 -0.44
C PHE A 710 26.22 -38.12 0.57
N PRO A 711 27.52 -38.47 0.45
CA PRO A 711 28.57 -37.93 1.33
C PRO A 711 28.70 -36.41 1.21
N ASP A 712 28.69 -35.87 -0.02
CA ASP A 712 28.78 -34.42 -0.28
C ASP A 712 27.62 -33.64 0.34
N THR A 713 26.42 -34.21 0.31
CA THR A 713 25.21 -33.59 0.89
C THR A 713 25.27 -33.58 2.41
N LEU A 714 25.72 -34.66 3.03
CA LEU A 714 25.93 -34.70 4.48
C LEU A 714 26.97 -33.65 4.90
N LEU A 715 28.06 -33.51 4.15
CA LEU A 715 29.05 -32.48 4.41
C LEU A 715 28.46 -31.06 4.29
N ALA A 716 27.70 -30.79 3.23
CA ALA A 716 27.04 -29.50 3.03
C ALA A 716 26.08 -29.16 4.19
N LEU A 717 25.33 -30.14 4.69
CA LEU A 717 24.48 -30.00 5.88
C LEU A 717 25.31 -29.78 7.16
N GLY A 718 26.50 -30.37 7.29
CA GLY A 718 27.40 -30.11 8.40
C GLY A 718 27.88 -28.65 8.42
N ILE A 719 28.30 -28.15 7.26
CA ILE A 719 28.73 -26.75 7.07
C ILE A 719 27.57 -25.79 7.35
N ALA A 720 26.38 -26.05 6.79
CA ALA A 720 25.19 -25.23 7.00
C ALA A 720 24.79 -25.17 8.48
N GLY A 721 24.83 -26.31 9.18
CA GLY A 721 24.53 -26.38 10.61
C GLY A 721 25.49 -25.54 11.45
N LEU A 722 26.79 -25.60 11.15
CA LEU A 722 27.80 -24.80 11.84
C LEU A 722 27.60 -23.30 11.61
N VAL A 723 27.28 -22.89 10.36
CA VAL A 723 26.97 -21.49 10.03
C VAL A 723 25.73 -21.00 10.80
N ILE A 724 24.67 -21.81 10.87
CA ILE A 724 23.45 -21.48 11.62
C ILE A 724 23.78 -21.30 13.11
N VAL A 725 24.54 -22.21 13.71
CA VAL A 725 24.97 -22.10 15.11
C VAL A 725 25.76 -20.81 15.34
N LEU A 726 26.71 -20.49 14.47
CA LEU A 726 27.51 -19.26 14.59
C LEU A 726 26.65 -18.00 14.46
N ILE A 727 25.74 -17.95 13.47
CA ILE A 727 24.80 -16.84 13.32
C ILE A 727 23.97 -16.67 14.59
N LEU A 728 23.46 -17.76 15.18
CA LEU A 728 22.62 -17.72 16.38
C LEU A 728 23.40 -17.35 17.65
N VAL A 729 24.67 -17.76 17.79
CA VAL A 729 25.55 -17.40 18.92
C VAL A 729 25.86 -15.91 18.92
N PHE A 730 26.00 -15.29 17.73
CA PHE A 730 26.34 -13.88 17.59
C PHE A 730 25.13 -12.97 17.26
N ARG A 731 23.90 -13.52 17.23
CA ARG A 731 22.69 -12.73 16.98
C ARG A 731 22.26 -11.98 18.25
N PRO A 732 22.10 -10.64 18.22
CA PRO A 732 21.68 -9.89 19.38
C PRO A 732 20.23 -10.23 19.78
N LEU A 733 20.01 -10.45 21.08
CA LEU A 733 18.70 -10.50 21.70
C LEU A 733 18.15 -9.07 21.82
N LEU A 734 17.11 -8.74 21.05
CA LEU A 734 16.22 -7.65 21.40
C LEU A 734 15.17 -8.23 22.36
N SER A 735 15.21 -7.85 23.64
CA SER A 735 14.15 -8.16 24.60
C SER A 735 12.96 -7.23 24.38
N ARG A 736 11.77 -7.69 24.79
CA ARG A 736 10.58 -6.84 24.91
C ARG A 736 10.73 -5.87 26.09
N SER A 737 10.12 -4.69 25.90
CA SER A 737 10.01 -3.49 26.74
C SER A 737 11.35 -2.95 27.29
N PRO A 738 11.93 -1.91 26.65
CA PRO A 738 13.28 -1.41 26.92
C PRO A 738 13.47 -0.58 28.20
N HIS A 739 12.41 -0.32 28.98
CA HIS A 739 12.43 0.54 30.17
C HIS A 739 11.35 0.12 31.18
N THR A 740 11.58 0.46 32.45
CA THR A 740 10.64 0.30 33.57
C THR A 740 9.69 1.50 33.69
N PRO A 741 8.54 1.38 34.38
CA PRO A 741 7.63 2.51 34.63
C PRO A 741 8.31 3.69 35.36
N GLN A 742 9.27 3.40 36.25
CA GLN A 742 10.01 4.43 36.98
C GLN A 742 10.97 5.21 36.06
N GLU A 743 11.70 4.50 35.19
CA GLU A 743 12.56 5.13 34.18
C GLU A 743 11.74 5.98 33.20
N TRP A 744 10.56 5.50 32.81
CA TRP A 744 9.65 6.26 31.94
C TRP A 744 9.17 7.56 32.60
N ALA A 745 8.75 7.52 33.87
CA ALA A 745 8.34 8.70 34.61
C ALA A 745 9.48 9.72 34.78
N HIS A 746 10.70 9.22 35.00
CA HIS A 746 11.89 10.07 35.10
C HIS A 746 12.23 10.73 33.77
N ALA A 747 12.21 9.97 32.66
CA ALA A 747 12.39 10.51 31.32
C ALA A 747 11.33 11.56 30.96
N GLN A 748 10.06 11.30 31.28
CA GLN A 748 8.97 12.26 31.08
C GLN A 748 9.24 13.56 31.82
N THR A 749 9.74 13.48 33.06
CA THR A 749 10.05 14.69 33.85
C THR A 749 11.22 15.49 33.26
N LEU A 750 12.25 14.82 32.73
CA LEU A 750 13.36 15.50 32.05
C LEU A 750 12.90 16.17 30.75
N VAL A 751 12.00 15.54 29.98
CA VAL A 751 11.44 16.14 28.76
C VAL A 751 10.54 17.34 29.10
N THR A 752 9.68 17.24 30.10
CA THR A 752 8.81 18.37 30.48
C THR A 752 9.58 19.54 31.07
N THR A 753 10.70 19.28 31.75
CA THR A 753 11.51 20.32 32.40
C THR A 753 12.56 20.94 31.47
N PHE A 754 13.27 20.11 30.69
CA PHE A 754 14.43 20.52 29.89
C PHE A 754 14.27 20.25 28.37
N GLY A 755 13.19 19.60 27.94
CA GLY A 755 12.94 19.23 26.54
C GLY A 755 12.49 20.42 25.68
N TRP A 756 13.45 21.28 25.34
CA TRP A 756 13.20 22.48 24.55
C TRP A 756 13.35 22.29 23.03
N ASP A 757 14.10 21.27 22.60
CA ASP A 757 14.28 20.95 21.19
C ASP A 757 13.00 20.36 20.60
N THR A 758 12.75 20.60 19.32
CA THR A 758 11.55 20.15 18.60
C THR A 758 11.50 18.64 18.41
N LEU A 759 12.60 17.90 18.66
CA LEU A 759 12.59 16.44 18.68
C LEU A 759 12.54 15.83 20.09
N ALA A 760 12.57 16.65 21.15
CA ALA A 760 12.69 16.17 22.53
C ALA A 760 11.49 15.30 22.97
N ALA A 761 10.28 15.63 22.54
CA ALA A 761 9.08 14.85 22.84
C ALA A 761 9.14 13.43 22.25
N PHE A 762 9.73 13.27 21.06
CA PHE A 762 9.86 11.97 20.40
C PHE A 762 10.86 11.04 21.09
N ALA A 763 11.69 11.55 22.01
CA ALA A 763 12.54 10.71 22.86
C ALA A 763 11.68 9.71 23.67
N LEU A 764 10.45 10.08 24.04
CA LEU A 764 9.49 9.25 24.78
C LEU A 764 8.74 8.26 23.87
N ARG A 765 9.45 7.61 22.95
CA ARG A 765 8.91 6.48 22.18
C ARG A 765 9.18 5.17 22.91
N ASP A 766 8.25 4.24 22.83
CA ASP A 766 8.22 3.03 23.64
C ASP A 766 9.25 1.96 23.22
N ASP A 767 9.78 2.05 22.00
CA ASP A 767 10.85 1.20 21.49
C ASP A 767 12.27 1.69 21.85
N LYS A 768 12.38 2.82 22.57
CA LYS A 768 13.65 3.42 23.00
C LYS A 768 14.00 3.04 24.43
N SER A 769 15.29 2.79 24.65
CA SER A 769 15.90 2.74 25.97
C SER A 769 16.36 4.13 26.39
N PHE A 770 16.37 4.39 27.69
CA PHE A 770 16.91 5.62 28.27
C PHE A 770 18.24 5.35 28.96
N PHE A 771 19.22 6.21 28.69
CA PHE A 771 20.43 6.30 29.50
C PHE A 771 20.39 7.59 30.28
N PHE A 772 20.41 7.51 31.61
CA PHE A 772 20.41 8.68 32.49
C PHE A 772 21.81 8.93 33.03
N ALA A 773 22.18 10.22 33.16
CA ALA A 773 23.38 10.62 33.88
C ALA A 773 23.36 10.11 35.31
N SER A 774 24.53 9.91 35.90
CA SER A 774 24.69 9.53 37.31
C SER A 774 24.04 10.52 38.29
N ASP A 775 23.88 11.79 37.91
CA ASP A 775 23.18 12.80 38.70
C ASP A 775 21.66 12.86 38.45
N GLY A 776 21.13 12.06 37.51
CA GLY A 776 19.72 11.99 37.14
C GLY A 776 19.18 13.27 36.48
N ARG A 777 20.04 14.20 36.05
CA ARG A 777 19.61 15.50 35.50
C ARG A 777 19.66 15.59 33.99
N ALA A 778 20.15 14.57 33.30
CA ALA A 778 20.15 14.47 31.85
C ALA A 778 20.00 13.04 31.36
N MET A 779 19.55 12.88 30.13
CA MET A 779 19.31 11.59 29.49
C MET A 779 19.62 11.57 27.98
N ILE A 780 19.84 10.37 27.47
CA ILE A 780 19.95 10.05 26.04
C ILE A 780 18.97 8.90 25.74
N ALA A 781 18.03 9.13 24.83
CA ALA A 781 17.15 8.08 24.31
C ALA A 781 17.82 7.37 23.12
N TYR A 782 17.96 6.05 23.18
CA TYR A 782 18.67 5.27 22.17
C TYR A 782 18.05 3.90 21.92
N THR A 783 18.35 3.32 20.76
CA THR A 783 18.10 1.90 20.49
C THR A 783 19.41 1.19 20.14
N TYR A 784 19.47 -0.11 20.42
CA TYR A 784 20.64 -0.94 20.09
C TYR A 784 20.39 -1.73 18.80
N LEU A 785 21.25 -1.54 17.80
CA LEU A 785 21.15 -2.24 16.54
C LEU A 785 22.52 -2.70 16.03
N ARG A 786 22.77 -4.02 16.03
CA ARG A 786 23.96 -4.65 15.42
C ARG A 786 25.29 -4.01 15.84
N GLY A 787 25.46 -3.79 17.14
CA GLY A 787 26.66 -3.18 17.70
C GLY A 787 26.71 -1.66 17.56
N TYR A 788 25.60 -1.00 17.21
CA TYR A 788 25.45 0.45 17.22
C TYR A 788 24.44 0.87 18.28
N ALA A 789 24.80 1.90 19.05
CA ALA A 789 23.87 2.60 19.94
C ALA A 789 23.38 3.84 19.18
N LEU A 790 22.16 3.77 18.65
CA LEU A 790 21.56 4.80 17.82
C LEU A 790 20.73 5.72 18.71
N ALA A 791 21.31 6.85 19.09
CA ALA A 791 20.64 7.88 19.87
C ALA A 791 19.71 8.72 18.99
N SER A 792 18.52 9.02 19.50
CA SER A 792 17.47 9.77 18.80
C SER A 792 17.51 11.24 19.25
N GLY A 793 17.82 12.15 18.33
CA GLY A 793 17.92 13.59 18.59
C GLY A 793 19.13 13.97 19.45
N ASP A 794 19.04 15.14 20.08
CA ASP A 794 20.05 15.65 21.02
C ASP A 794 19.86 15.06 22.45
N PRO A 795 20.91 15.03 23.30
CA PRO A 795 20.75 14.74 24.72
C PRO A 795 19.81 15.76 25.41
N ILE A 796 18.99 15.30 26.37
CA ILE A 796 17.94 16.09 27.02
C ILE A 796 18.23 16.20 28.50
N GLY A 797 18.27 17.41 29.07
CA GLY A 797 18.52 17.61 30.49
C GLY A 797 19.11 18.96 30.82
N ASP A 798 19.52 19.11 32.07
CA ASP A 798 20.20 20.29 32.56
C ASP A 798 21.48 20.56 31.74
N PRO A 799 21.68 21.78 31.20
CA PRO A 799 22.87 22.11 30.40
C PRO A 799 24.21 21.77 31.07
N ALA A 800 24.30 21.83 32.40
CA ALA A 800 25.50 21.46 33.14
C ALA A 800 25.73 19.94 33.22
N SER A 801 24.67 19.13 33.10
CA SER A 801 24.73 17.66 33.09
C SER A 801 24.84 17.06 31.68
N ILE A 802 24.56 17.82 30.62
CA ILE A 802 24.71 17.36 29.22
C ILE A 802 26.13 16.82 28.90
N PRO A 803 27.24 17.50 29.27
CA PRO A 803 28.56 16.93 29.04
C PRO A 803 28.75 15.58 29.73
N ARG A 804 28.27 15.47 30.98
CA ARG A 804 28.35 14.26 31.81
C ARG A 804 27.59 13.08 31.20
N VAL A 805 26.32 13.27 30.82
CA VAL A 805 25.52 12.17 30.25
C VAL A 805 26.15 11.64 28.97
N VAL A 806 26.74 12.50 28.14
CA VAL A 806 27.42 12.07 26.92
C VAL A 806 28.69 11.29 27.26
N ASP A 807 29.52 11.75 28.20
CA ASP A 807 30.73 11.02 28.62
C ASP A 807 30.41 9.63 29.18
N GLU A 808 29.41 9.57 30.07
CA GLU A 808 28.98 8.31 30.71
C GLU A 808 28.34 7.36 29.68
N PHE A 809 27.56 7.90 28.73
CA PHE A 809 27.00 7.10 27.63
C PHE A 809 28.08 6.56 26.70
N LEU A 810 29.09 7.37 26.38
CA LEU A 810 30.25 6.94 25.60
C LEU A 810 31.04 5.88 26.35
N ALA A 811 31.24 6.02 27.66
CA ALA A 811 31.91 5.01 28.49
C ALA A 811 31.14 3.69 28.49
N MET A 812 29.81 3.73 28.60
CA MET A 812 28.94 2.55 28.49
C MET A 812 29.03 1.91 27.09
N CYS A 813 29.04 2.72 26.03
CA CYS A 813 29.25 2.23 24.67
C CYS A 813 30.63 1.59 24.50
N GLU A 814 31.68 2.19 25.04
CA GLU A 814 33.04 1.66 24.98
C GLU A 814 33.19 0.35 25.75
N GLU A 815 32.61 0.24 26.94
CA GLU A 815 32.58 -1.00 27.74
C GLU A 815 31.90 -2.16 26.99
N ARG A 816 30.82 -1.86 26.27
CA ARG A 816 30.04 -2.84 25.50
C ARG A 816 30.53 -3.03 24.06
N ALA A 817 31.54 -2.24 23.66
CA ALA A 817 31.99 -2.06 22.28
C ALA A 817 30.87 -1.79 21.28
N TRP A 818 29.96 -0.90 21.68
CA TRP A 818 28.94 -0.32 20.83
C TRP A 818 29.50 0.93 20.15
N THR A 819 29.14 1.11 18.88
CA THR A 819 29.48 2.32 18.13
C THR A 819 28.35 3.33 18.32
N PRO A 820 28.58 4.46 19.01
CA PRO A 820 27.55 5.47 19.23
C PRO A 820 27.34 6.31 17.97
N ALA A 821 26.09 6.58 17.64
CA ALA A 821 25.70 7.54 16.61
C ALA A 821 24.46 8.30 17.04
N PHE A 822 24.40 9.61 16.78
CA PHE A 822 23.22 10.43 17.05
C PHE A 822 22.50 10.73 15.73
N LEU A 823 21.21 10.43 15.70
CA LEU A 823 20.35 10.53 14.55
C LEU A 823 19.51 11.81 14.66
N ALA A 824 19.51 12.64 13.62
CA ALA A 824 18.82 13.93 13.58
C ALA A 824 19.19 14.91 14.72
N ALA A 825 20.46 14.90 15.15
CA ALA A 825 20.98 15.89 16.09
C ALA A 825 21.10 17.26 15.42
N ARG A 826 21.07 18.36 16.20
CA ARG A 826 21.33 19.69 15.64
C ARG A 826 22.78 19.83 15.20
N GLU A 827 22.99 20.54 14.09
CA GLU A 827 24.34 20.83 13.58
C GLU A 827 25.22 21.52 14.62
N GLU A 828 24.64 22.43 15.43
CA GLU A 828 25.33 23.16 16.50
C GLU A 828 25.88 22.24 17.60
N THR A 829 25.21 21.12 17.90
CA THR A 829 25.67 20.18 18.94
C THR A 829 26.94 19.44 18.49
N VAL A 830 27.16 19.33 17.18
CA VAL A 830 28.23 18.57 16.53
C VAL A 830 29.30 19.48 15.89
N THR A 831 29.14 20.80 15.99
CA THR A 831 30.11 21.79 15.48
C THR A 831 30.57 22.73 16.60
N GLY A 832 31.68 23.46 16.37
CA GLY A 832 32.20 24.43 17.32
C GLY A 832 32.47 23.85 18.72
N SER A 833 31.95 24.51 19.77
CA SER A 833 32.02 24.07 21.16
C SER A 833 30.86 23.18 21.60
N GLY A 834 30.11 22.59 20.66
CA GLY A 834 28.98 21.72 20.95
C GLY A 834 29.35 20.47 21.76
N ALA A 835 28.38 19.95 22.52
CA ALA A 835 28.60 18.85 23.46
C ALA A 835 29.11 17.56 22.79
N LEU A 836 28.71 17.28 21.54
CA LEU A 836 29.18 16.13 20.77
C LEU A 836 30.49 16.44 20.02
N ALA A 837 30.65 17.67 19.52
CA ALA A 837 31.87 18.12 18.83
C ALA A 837 33.12 17.95 19.72
N ALA A 838 33.01 18.37 20.99
CA ALA A 838 34.07 18.26 21.99
C ALA A 838 34.52 16.80 22.26
N ARG A 839 33.70 15.82 21.91
CA ARG A 839 33.93 14.37 22.12
C ARG A 839 34.29 13.62 20.84
N GLY A 840 34.64 14.38 19.79
CA GLY A 840 35.17 13.84 18.54
C GLY A 840 34.11 13.33 17.56
N PHE A 841 32.85 13.74 17.72
CA PHE A 841 31.83 13.51 16.68
C PHE A 841 32.02 14.46 15.50
N LYS A 842 31.69 13.95 14.32
CA LYS A 842 31.62 14.67 13.05
C LYS A 842 30.19 14.64 12.55
N SER A 843 29.78 15.66 11.83
CA SER A 843 28.45 15.75 11.24
C SER A 843 28.46 15.25 9.79
N PHE A 844 27.37 14.59 9.41
CA PHE A 844 26.97 14.42 8.02
C PHE A 844 25.57 15.03 7.89
N TYR A 845 25.42 15.98 6.97
CA TYR A 845 24.16 16.67 6.77
C TYR A 845 23.05 15.69 6.39
N LEU A 846 21.96 15.72 7.13
CA LEU A 846 20.83 14.81 6.97
C LEU A 846 19.64 15.49 6.29
N GLY A 847 19.34 16.73 6.66
CA GLY A 847 18.19 17.48 6.16
C GLY A 847 17.90 18.72 6.99
N ASP A 848 16.80 19.41 6.68
CA ASP A 848 16.36 20.60 7.42
C ASP A 848 14.94 20.43 7.94
N GLU A 849 14.73 20.92 9.15
CA GLU A 849 13.43 21.04 9.78
C GLU A 849 12.84 22.44 9.53
N ALA A 850 11.59 22.49 9.09
CA ALA A 850 10.87 23.73 8.84
C ALA A 850 10.18 24.24 10.12
N ILE A 851 10.61 25.39 10.64
CA ILE A 851 10.07 26.02 11.85
C ILE A 851 9.34 27.32 11.49
N LEU A 852 8.07 27.42 11.87
CA LEU A 852 7.27 28.63 11.74
C LEU A 852 7.37 29.47 13.02
N ASP A 853 7.57 30.78 12.86
CA ASP A 853 7.37 31.75 13.94
C ASP A 853 5.90 32.14 14.01
N CYS A 854 5.18 31.61 14.99
CA CYS A 854 3.75 31.81 15.16
C CYS A 854 3.39 33.25 15.54
N THR A 855 4.31 34.04 16.10
CA THR A 855 4.03 35.44 16.49
C THR A 855 4.05 36.40 15.31
N THR A 856 4.83 36.07 14.28
CA THR A 856 4.97 36.88 13.06
C THR A 856 4.27 36.25 11.86
N PHE A 857 3.78 35.01 11.98
CA PHE A 857 3.08 34.32 10.91
C PHE A 857 1.81 35.07 10.50
N THR A 858 1.72 35.38 9.20
CA THR A 858 0.54 36.00 8.59
C THR A 858 0.29 35.41 7.21
N LEU A 859 -0.98 35.24 6.87
CA LEU A 859 -1.41 34.86 5.53
C LEU A 859 -1.35 36.02 4.53
N GLU A 860 -1.10 37.25 4.96
CA GLU A 860 -0.99 38.42 4.07
C GLU A 860 0.34 38.43 3.29
N GLY A 861 0.35 39.12 2.15
CA GLY A 861 1.56 39.27 1.31
C GLY A 861 1.62 38.36 0.07
N ARG A 862 2.63 38.61 -0.76
CA ARG A 862 2.79 37.98 -2.09
C ARG A 862 3.37 36.57 -2.01
N ALA A 863 4.28 36.31 -1.07
CA ALA A 863 4.97 35.02 -0.92
C ALA A 863 4.02 33.86 -0.61
N ARG A 864 3.02 34.07 0.26
CA ARG A 864 2.08 33.03 0.73
C ARG A 864 0.74 33.01 -0.01
N LYS A 865 0.69 33.54 -1.25
CA LYS A 865 -0.54 33.63 -2.06
C LYS A 865 -1.20 32.25 -2.27
N SER A 866 -0.39 31.22 -2.49
CA SER A 866 -0.86 29.83 -2.68
C SER A 866 -1.50 29.26 -1.41
N VAL A 867 -0.85 29.42 -0.25
CA VAL A 867 -1.37 28.99 1.06
C VAL A 867 -2.67 29.72 1.39
N ARG A 868 -2.72 31.05 1.19
CA ARG A 868 -3.93 31.85 1.42
C ARG A 868 -5.11 31.41 0.54
N ALA A 869 -4.84 31.04 -0.71
CA ALA A 869 -5.88 30.52 -1.60
C ALA A 869 -6.39 29.14 -1.17
N ALA A 870 -5.50 28.28 -0.66
CA ALA A 870 -5.85 26.98 -0.09
C ALA A 870 -6.71 27.12 1.18
N VAL A 871 -6.29 27.96 2.13
CA VAL A 871 -7.04 28.27 3.36
C VAL A 871 -8.46 28.72 3.03
N ARG A 872 -8.62 29.75 2.18
CA ARG A 872 -9.94 30.29 1.79
C ARG A 872 -10.84 29.26 1.10
N ARG A 873 -10.27 28.24 0.47
CA ARG A 873 -11.02 27.18 -0.19
C ARG A 873 -11.61 26.22 0.84
N VAL A 874 -10.79 25.79 1.81
CA VAL A 874 -11.19 24.84 2.86
C VAL A 874 -12.21 25.48 3.81
N GLU A 875 -12.06 26.78 4.10
CA GLU A 875 -12.96 27.54 4.99
C GLU A 875 -14.40 27.67 4.51
N ARG A 876 -14.66 27.37 3.24
CA ARG A 876 -16.03 27.35 2.72
C ARG A 876 -16.85 26.19 3.27
N SER A 877 -16.20 25.15 3.79
CA SER A 877 -16.85 23.91 4.20
C SER A 877 -16.34 23.38 5.54
N TYR A 878 -15.22 23.89 6.05
CA TYR A 878 -14.63 23.45 7.31
C TYR A 878 -14.27 24.65 8.20
N ARG A 879 -14.54 24.51 9.50
CA ARG A 879 -14.06 25.42 10.55
C ARG A 879 -12.86 24.81 11.26
N PHE A 880 -11.93 25.66 11.67
CA PHE A 880 -10.79 25.24 12.49
C PHE A 880 -11.20 25.15 13.97
N GLN A 881 -10.80 24.09 14.65
CA GLN A 881 -10.93 23.95 16.10
C GLN A 881 -9.61 23.46 16.70
N LEU A 882 -9.17 24.11 17.77
CA LEU A 882 -8.01 23.71 18.56
C LEU A 882 -8.47 23.18 19.91
N VAL A 883 -8.23 21.90 20.20
CA VAL A 883 -8.55 21.26 21.48
C VAL A 883 -7.31 20.61 22.08
N THR A 884 -7.23 20.49 23.40
CA THR A 884 -6.21 19.66 24.03
C THR A 884 -6.62 18.19 23.90
N GLU A 885 -5.67 17.28 23.70
CA GLU A 885 -5.96 15.85 23.54
C GLU A 885 -6.70 15.27 24.75
N ALA A 886 -6.32 15.68 25.97
CA ALA A 886 -7.01 15.28 27.19
C ALA A 886 -8.51 15.65 27.23
N ASN A 887 -8.91 16.73 26.54
CA ASN A 887 -10.29 17.23 26.51
C ASN A 887 -11.06 16.82 25.25
N ALA A 888 -10.43 16.05 24.35
CA ALA A 888 -11.10 15.58 23.15
C ALA A 888 -12.16 14.53 23.52
N SER A 889 -13.36 14.68 22.96
CA SER A 889 -14.44 13.72 23.21
C SER A 889 -14.09 12.35 22.61
N PRO A 890 -14.60 11.24 23.17
CA PRO A 890 -14.38 9.91 22.61
C PRO A 890 -14.77 9.81 21.12
N GLU A 891 -15.82 10.51 20.71
CA GLU A 891 -16.28 10.56 19.32
C GLU A 891 -15.28 11.27 18.41
N LEU A 892 -14.72 12.40 18.87
CA LEU A 892 -13.69 13.13 18.14
C LEU A 892 -12.43 12.27 18.00
N VAL A 893 -11.96 11.66 19.09
CA VAL A 893 -10.78 10.78 19.10
C VAL A 893 -10.96 9.61 18.15
N ALA A 894 -12.12 8.95 18.18
CA ALA A 894 -12.44 7.87 17.25
C ALA A 894 -12.41 8.35 15.79
N GLY A 895 -12.96 9.54 15.50
CA GLY A 895 -12.92 10.15 14.18
C GLY A 895 -11.50 10.46 13.70
N LEU A 896 -10.64 11.02 14.57
CA LEU A 896 -9.24 11.31 14.23
C LEU A 896 -8.44 10.02 13.97
N ASN A 897 -8.63 9.01 14.81
CA ASN A 897 -7.93 7.72 14.64
C ASN A 897 -8.40 6.98 13.39
N ALA A 898 -9.68 7.08 13.02
CA ALA A 898 -10.19 6.55 11.75
C ALA A 898 -9.50 7.22 10.54
N ILE A 899 -9.30 8.54 10.58
CA ILE A 899 -8.53 9.26 9.54
C ILE A 899 -7.08 8.78 9.51
N SER A 900 -6.43 8.62 10.67
CA SER A 900 -5.06 8.09 10.76
C SER A 900 -4.93 6.70 10.15
N GLU A 901 -5.88 5.82 10.41
CA GLU A 901 -5.87 4.44 9.92
C GLU A 901 -6.11 4.38 8.41
N GLN A 902 -7.09 5.14 7.91
CA GLN A 902 -7.35 5.28 6.48
C GLN A 902 -6.13 5.85 5.74
N TRP A 903 -5.42 6.80 6.37
CA TRP A 903 -4.19 7.38 5.82
C TRP A 903 -3.00 6.39 5.82
N ARG A 904 -2.86 5.54 6.85
CA ARG A 904 -1.78 4.53 6.94
C ARG A 904 -1.96 3.37 5.95
N GLY A 905 -3.20 2.94 5.67
CA GLY A 905 -3.46 1.75 4.86
C GLY A 905 -2.86 0.48 5.47
N LYS A 906 -2.18 -0.36 4.66
CA LYS A 906 -1.53 -1.62 5.12
C LYS A 906 -0.06 -1.45 5.54
N ALA A 907 0.52 -0.24 5.43
CA ALA A 907 1.93 -0.02 5.71
C ALA A 907 2.18 0.24 7.21
N PRO A 908 3.25 -0.31 7.81
CA PRO A 908 3.59 -0.02 9.21
C PRO A 908 3.93 1.46 9.38
N GLU A 909 3.61 2.02 10.56
CA GLU A 909 3.90 3.41 10.87
C GLU A 909 5.41 3.68 10.88
N ARG A 910 5.84 4.70 10.15
CA ARG A 910 7.24 5.09 9.96
C ARG A 910 7.62 6.21 10.93
N GLY A 911 8.89 6.25 11.35
CA GLY A 911 9.43 7.35 12.16
C GLY A 911 10.10 6.89 13.46
N PHE A 912 11.43 6.84 13.48
CA PHE A 912 12.21 6.59 14.70
C PHE A 912 12.56 7.90 15.43
N THR A 913 12.85 8.98 14.70
CA THR A 913 13.28 10.27 15.29
C THR A 913 12.18 11.33 15.40
N MET A 914 11.07 11.20 14.66
CA MET A 914 10.12 12.31 14.45
C MET A 914 8.64 11.92 14.49
N ALA A 915 8.32 10.74 15.00
CA ALA A 915 6.95 10.30 15.23
C ALA A 915 6.89 9.56 16.55
N LEU A 916 5.82 9.75 17.31
CA LEU A 916 5.56 8.94 18.50
C LEU A 916 5.05 7.55 18.15
N SER A 917 4.56 7.34 16.91
CA SER A 917 3.92 6.09 16.46
C SER A 917 2.79 5.65 17.39
N GLN A 918 1.99 6.62 17.84
CA GLN A 918 0.88 6.44 18.76
C GLN A 918 -0.38 7.07 18.18
N ASP A 919 -1.50 6.37 18.30
CA ASP A 919 -2.82 6.94 18.01
C ASP A 919 -3.21 8.00 19.05
N VAL A 920 -4.20 8.83 18.71
CA VAL A 920 -4.77 9.83 19.63
C VAL A 920 -5.44 9.10 20.79
N ALA A 921 -5.07 9.43 22.02
CA ALA A 921 -5.53 8.69 23.20
C ALA A 921 -6.85 9.24 23.78
N GLY A 922 -6.96 10.56 23.94
CA GLY A 922 -8.10 11.20 24.59
C GLY A 922 -8.22 10.95 26.11
N ALA A 923 -9.41 11.21 26.64
CA ALA A 923 -9.85 10.78 27.99
C ALA A 923 -8.90 11.15 29.14
N GLY A 924 -8.47 12.42 29.21
CA GLY A 924 -7.59 12.92 30.27
C GLY A 924 -6.09 12.59 30.12
N ARG A 925 -5.70 11.82 29.09
CA ARG A 925 -4.29 11.52 28.78
C ARG A 925 -3.69 12.62 27.92
N ASN A 926 -2.37 12.81 28.02
CA ASN A 926 -1.60 13.79 27.24
C ASN A 926 -2.17 15.24 27.31
N PRO A 927 -2.25 15.85 28.51
CA PRO A 927 -2.89 17.16 28.70
C PRO A 927 -2.23 18.29 27.91
N ASP A 928 -0.92 18.17 27.63
CA ASP A 928 -0.16 19.20 26.92
C ASP A 928 -0.19 19.03 25.39
N PHE A 929 -0.76 17.93 24.87
CA PHE A 929 -0.85 17.67 23.44
C PHE A 929 -2.04 18.43 22.86
N LEU A 930 -1.87 18.99 21.66
CA LEU A 930 -2.92 19.75 20.97
C LEU A 930 -3.39 19.01 19.72
N LEU A 931 -4.71 18.97 19.54
CA LEU A 931 -5.37 18.50 18.34
C LEU A 931 -5.92 19.73 17.60
N CYS A 932 -5.36 19.96 16.43
CA CYS A 932 -5.78 21.02 15.52
C CYS A 932 -6.64 20.37 14.45
N VAL A 933 -7.96 20.57 14.52
CA VAL A 933 -8.93 19.79 13.75
C VAL A 933 -9.70 20.70 12.80
N ALA A 934 -9.87 20.26 11.56
CA ALA A 934 -10.79 20.86 10.61
C ALA A 934 -12.13 20.12 10.71
N LEU A 935 -13.16 20.79 11.22
CA LEU A 935 -14.50 20.22 11.36
C LEU A 935 -15.44 20.79 10.31
N ASP A 936 -16.24 19.94 9.67
CA ASP A 936 -17.31 20.40 8.80
C ASP A 936 -18.49 21.00 9.58
N GLU A 937 -19.52 21.47 8.87
CA GLU A 937 -20.74 22.04 9.47
C GLU A 937 -21.46 21.08 10.44
N HIS A 938 -21.28 19.77 10.29
CA HIS A 938 -21.86 18.73 11.15
C HIS A 938 -20.96 18.31 12.32
N GLY A 939 -19.73 18.86 12.40
CA GLY A 939 -18.77 18.53 13.44
C GLY A 939 -17.96 17.26 13.15
N VAL A 940 -17.93 16.79 11.91
CA VAL A 940 -17.11 15.66 11.47
C VAL A 940 -15.71 16.16 11.09
N PRO A 941 -14.62 15.52 11.56
CA PRO A 941 -13.27 15.91 11.19
C PRO A 941 -12.96 15.56 9.73
N GLY A 942 -12.51 16.53 8.94
CA GLY A 942 -11.96 16.33 7.59
C GLY A 942 -10.43 16.21 7.57
N GLY A 943 -9.78 16.51 8.69
CA GLY A 943 -8.34 16.35 8.86
C GLY A 943 -7.88 16.96 10.18
N PHE A 944 -6.69 16.58 10.62
CA PHE A 944 -6.11 17.09 11.84
C PHE A 944 -4.59 17.09 11.86
N LEU A 945 -4.05 17.96 12.72
CA LEU A 945 -2.69 17.91 13.19
C LEU A 945 -2.70 17.54 14.67
N ARG A 946 -1.85 16.60 15.05
CA ARG A 946 -1.51 16.38 16.46
C ARG A 946 -0.17 17.04 16.72
N LEU A 947 -0.17 18.00 17.65
CA LEU A 947 1.01 18.74 18.04
C LEU A 947 1.44 18.34 19.45
N VAL A 948 2.73 18.11 19.62
CA VAL A 948 3.34 17.80 20.92
C VAL A 948 4.24 18.95 21.37
N PRO A 949 4.33 19.22 22.67
CA PRO A 949 5.02 20.41 23.18
C PRO A 949 6.54 20.31 23.01
N ALA A 950 7.15 21.44 22.66
CA ALA A 950 8.55 21.75 22.88
C ALA A 950 8.62 22.73 24.06
N TYR A 951 8.74 22.19 25.27
CA TYR A 951 8.41 22.89 26.52
C TYR A 951 9.21 24.18 26.73
N GLY A 952 10.49 24.24 26.34
CA GLY A 952 11.28 25.47 26.49
C GLY A 952 11.26 26.04 27.92
N GLY A 953 11.67 27.29 28.12
CA GLY A 953 11.48 28.03 29.37
C GLY A 953 12.70 28.79 29.89
N PRO A 954 12.54 29.54 31.00
CA PRO A 954 13.59 30.42 31.57
C PRO A 954 14.90 29.70 31.88
N GLN A 955 14.82 28.40 32.20
CA GLN A 955 15.95 27.54 32.56
C GLN A 955 16.77 27.12 31.34
N THR A 956 16.18 27.10 30.14
CA THR A 956 16.85 26.74 28.88
C THR A 956 17.14 27.95 27.99
N GLY A 957 16.61 29.13 28.34
CA GLY A 957 16.78 30.37 27.57
C GLY A 957 16.01 30.38 26.24
N THR A 958 15.09 29.44 26.04
CA THR A 958 14.33 29.27 24.78
C THR A 958 12.83 29.40 25.01
N THR A 959 12.10 29.80 23.98
CA THR A 959 10.66 30.05 24.05
C THR A 959 9.85 28.77 23.82
N PHE A 960 8.75 28.61 24.57
CA PHE A 960 7.82 27.49 24.45
C PHE A 960 7.25 27.38 23.02
N GLY A 961 7.15 26.16 22.51
CA GLY A 961 6.73 25.85 21.15
C GLY A 961 5.99 24.52 21.03
N TYR A 962 5.62 24.14 19.80
CA TYR A 962 5.04 22.85 19.46
C TYR A 962 5.73 22.23 18.25
N THR A 963 5.68 20.91 18.15
CA THR A 963 6.18 20.13 17.00
C THR A 963 5.07 19.21 16.48
N LEU A 964 5.08 18.94 15.18
CA LEU A 964 4.06 18.13 14.51
C LEU A 964 4.36 16.64 14.66
N ASP A 965 3.47 15.89 15.31
CA ASP A 965 3.56 14.42 15.47
C ASP A 965 2.77 13.71 14.37
N LEU A 966 1.47 14.01 14.26
CA LEU A 966 0.60 13.44 13.24
C LEU A 966 0.07 14.53 12.31
N MET A 967 0.21 14.30 11.01
CA MET A 967 -0.39 15.12 9.97
C MET A 967 -1.23 14.21 9.09
N ARG A 968 -2.55 14.30 9.24
CA ARG A 968 -3.49 13.38 8.61
C ARG A 968 -4.69 14.16 8.10
N HIS A 969 -5.14 13.84 6.90
CA HIS A 969 -6.40 14.38 6.40
C HIS A 969 -7.18 13.28 5.72
N ASP A 970 -8.49 13.44 5.71
CA ASP A 970 -9.36 12.57 4.95
C ASP A 970 -9.04 12.77 3.46
N PRO A 971 -8.76 11.73 2.66
CA PRO A 971 -8.52 11.87 1.22
C PRO A 971 -9.70 12.52 0.45
N SER A 972 -10.88 12.55 1.06
CA SER A 972 -12.06 13.23 0.54
C SER A 972 -12.10 14.73 0.83
N ALA A 973 -11.26 15.24 1.74
CA ALA A 973 -11.20 16.64 2.13
C ALA A 973 -10.79 17.56 0.96
N PRO A 974 -11.22 18.83 0.96
CA PRO A 974 -10.86 19.77 -0.09
C PRO A 974 -9.34 19.95 -0.23
N ASN A 975 -8.87 20.04 -1.48
CA ASN A 975 -7.47 20.32 -1.79
C ASN A 975 -6.99 21.59 -1.06
N GLY A 976 -5.95 21.46 -0.26
CA GLY A 976 -5.46 22.51 0.63
C GLY A 976 -5.72 22.28 2.12
N MET A 977 -6.29 21.13 2.51
CA MET A 977 -6.59 20.79 3.91
C MET A 977 -5.38 20.86 4.83
N THR A 978 -4.24 20.31 4.39
CA THR A 978 -2.98 20.36 5.15
C THR A 978 -2.48 21.81 5.29
N GLU A 979 -2.52 22.59 4.21
CA GLU A 979 -2.17 24.01 4.26
C GLU A 979 -3.08 24.83 5.17
N PHE A 980 -4.38 24.54 5.15
CA PHE A 980 -5.36 25.14 6.04
C PHE A 980 -5.05 24.85 7.51
N LEU A 981 -4.85 23.59 7.85
CA LEU A 981 -4.57 23.15 9.20
C LEU A 981 -3.27 23.76 9.74
N ILE A 982 -2.18 23.75 8.96
CA ILE A 982 -0.90 24.31 9.40
C ILE A 982 -1.01 25.83 9.60
N ALA A 983 -1.63 26.54 8.65
CA ALA A 983 -1.76 27.99 8.74
C ALA A 983 -2.62 28.43 9.93
N ARG A 984 -3.80 27.80 10.13
CA ARG A 984 -4.69 28.15 11.25
C ARG A 984 -4.13 27.70 12.60
N SER A 985 -3.37 26.61 12.64
CA SER A 985 -2.61 26.25 13.84
C SER A 985 -1.56 27.29 14.20
N ALA A 986 -0.77 27.77 13.25
CA ALA A 986 0.24 28.80 13.51
C ALA A 986 -0.39 30.08 14.07
N GLU A 987 -1.49 30.56 13.47
CA GLU A 987 -2.22 31.76 13.95
C GLU A 987 -2.85 31.55 15.35
N ALA A 988 -3.46 30.38 15.59
CA ALA A 988 -4.07 30.05 16.88
C ALA A 988 -3.03 29.92 18.00
N LEU A 989 -1.86 29.35 17.69
CA LEU A 989 -0.72 29.27 18.59
C LEU A 989 -0.12 30.65 18.90
N GLY A 990 0.03 31.51 17.89
CA GLY A 990 0.50 32.88 18.05
C GLY A 990 -0.41 33.70 18.97
N THR A 991 -1.73 33.54 18.83
CA THR A 991 -2.74 34.17 19.71
C THR A 991 -2.61 33.70 21.17
N ARG A 992 -2.09 32.49 21.40
CA ARG A 992 -1.79 31.93 22.73
C ARG A 992 -0.39 32.28 23.24
N GLY A 993 0.36 33.12 22.54
CA GLY A 993 1.72 33.52 22.91
C GLY A 993 2.78 32.45 22.65
N VAL A 994 2.46 31.41 21.89
CA VAL A 994 3.43 30.39 21.46
C VAL A 994 4.23 30.95 20.30
N THR A 995 5.54 30.73 20.33
CA THR A 995 6.47 31.36 19.37
C THR A 995 6.86 30.45 18.22
N ARG A 996 6.98 29.13 18.44
CA ARG A 996 7.55 28.21 17.47
C ARG A 996 6.61 27.05 17.19
N LEU A 997 6.40 26.74 15.90
CA LEU A 997 5.74 25.53 15.43
C LEU A 997 6.67 24.82 14.44
N SER A 998 7.19 23.65 14.81
CA SER A 998 7.87 22.78 13.86
C SER A 998 6.85 22.00 13.02
N MET A 999 7.06 21.99 11.71
CA MET A 999 6.29 21.22 10.74
C MET A 999 6.95 19.83 10.54
N ASN A 1000 7.39 19.51 9.33
CA ASN A 1000 8.04 18.25 9.00
C ASN A 1000 9.49 18.47 8.56
N PHE A 1001 10.27 17.40 8.65
CA PHE A 1001 11.65 17.34 8.20
C PHE A 1001 11.76 17.02 6.71
N ALA A 1002 12.51 17.84 5.99
CA ALA A 1002 12.89 17.60 4.61
C ALA A 1002 14.30 17.00 4.57
N LEU A 1003 14.39 15.69 4.29
CA LEU A 1003 15.67 15.02 4.07
C LEU A 1003 16.44 15.78 2.96
N TRP A 1004 17.73 16.04 3.12
CA TRP A 1004 18.59 16.63 2.09
C TRP A 1004 18.18 17.99 1.45
N GLY A 1005 17.28 18.78 2.05
CA GLY A 1005 16.76 20.05 1.51
C GLY A 1005 17.83 20.99 0.92
N ARG A 1006 18.88 21.31 1.68
CA ARG A 1006 20.01 22.17 1.24
C ARG A 1006 20.79 21.62 0.05
N LEU A 1007 20.73 20.33 -0.29
CA LEU A 1007 21.45 19.81 -1.48
C LEU A 1007 20.81 20.25 -2.80
N PHE A 1008 19.61 20.85 -2.76
CA PHE A 1008 18.86 21.35 -3.91
C PHE A 1008 18.95 22.87 -4.11
N ASP A 1009 19.49 23.61 -3.14
CA ASP A 1009 19.72 25.04 -3.27
C ASP A 1009 20.92 25.34 -4.20
N GLU A 1010 20.76 26.33 -5.08
CA GLU A 1010 21.80 26.74 -6.03
C GLU A 1010 22.87 27.64 -5.39
N ASP A 1011 22.58 28.23 -4.23
CA ASP A 1011 23.36 29.32 -3.61
C ASP A 1011 24.28 28.88 -2.45
N VAL A 1012 24.35 27.58 -2.11
CA VAL A 1012 25.15 27.08 -0.97
C VAL A 1012 26.49 26.47 -1.43
N PRO A 1013 27.64 26.93 -0.91
CA PRO A 1013 28.94 26.36 -1.26
C PRO A 1013 29.12 24.95 -0.66
N PHE A 1014 29.02 23.91 -1.49
CA PHE A 1014 29.23 22.51 -1.07
C PHE A 1014 30.70 22.09 -1.10
N THR A 1015 31.09 21.29 -0.10
CA THR A 1015 32.37 20.55 -0.09
C THR A 1015 32.40 19.46 -1.17
N PRO A 1016 33.58 18.97 -1.60
CA PRO A 1016 33.68 17.94 -2.64
C PRO A 1016 32.91 16.64 -2.33
N ALA A 1017 32.88 16.21 -1.05
CA ALA A 1017 32.13 15.04 -0.62
C ALA A 1017 30.60 15.25 -0.72
N GLN A 1018 30.12 16.46 -0.43
CA GLN A 1018 28.71 16.82 -0.56
C GLN A 1018 28.25 16.92 -2.02
N ARG A 1019 29.14 17.28 -2.96
CA ARG A 1019 28.83 17.24 -4.40
C ARG A 1019 28.67 15.81 -4.92
N LEU A 1020 29.50 14.90 -4.44
CA LEU A 1020 29.38 13.47 -4.76
C LEU A 1020 28.09 12.89 -4.16
N ALA A 1021 27.75 13.26 -2.92
CA ALA A 1021 26.49 12.89 -2.28
C ALA A 1021 25.28 13.46 -3.03
N ARG A 1022 25.31 14.72 -3.51
CA ARG A 1022 24.28 15.31 -4.37
C ARG A 1022 24.07 14.51 -5.66
N LYS A 1023 25.16 14.06 -6.29
CA LYS A 1023 25.08 13.22 -7.50
C LYS A 1023 24.47 11.84 -7.21
N ALA A 1024 24.82 11.22 -6.08
CA ALA A 1024 24.24 9.95 -5.64
C ALA A 1024 22.76 10.07 -5.21
N VAL A 1025 22.39 11.15 -4.50
CA VAL A 1025 21.01 11.47 -4.11
C VAL A 1025 20.15 11.81 -5.34
N GLY A 1026 20.72 12.47 -6.36
CA GLY A 1026 20.04 12.72 -7.63
C GLY A 1026 19.64 11.43 -8.37
N VAL A 1027 20.46 10.38 -8.27
CA VAL A 1027 20.18 9.04 -8.83
C VAL A 1027 19.14 8.28 -7.99
N LEU A 1028 19.07 8.55 -6.67
CA LEU A 1028 18.10 7.95 -5.74
C LEU A 1028 16.81 8.76 -5.58
N ASN A 1029 16.72 9.94 -6.19
CA ASN A 1029 15.59 10.88 -6.12
C ASN A 1029 14.22 10.27 -6.55
N PRO A 1030 14.14 9.35 -7.53
CA PRO A 1030 12.87 8.69 -7.87
C PRO A 1030 12.28 7.88 -6.71
N PHE A 1031 13.12 7.38 -5.79
CA PHE A 1031 12.71 6.46 -4.73
C PHE A 1031 12.22 7.15 -3.45
N PHE A 1032 12.53 8.43 -3.23
CA PHE A 1032 12.32 9.10 -1.93
C PHE A 1032 11.51 10.40 -1.96
N GLN A 1033 11.00 10.86 -3.11
CA GLN A 1033 10.14 12.07 -3.24
C GLN A 1033 10.63 13.30 -2.45
N VAL A 1034 11.95 13.50 -2.38
CA VAL A 1034 12.56 14.41 -1.40
C VAL A 1034 12.27 15.90 -1.71
N ARG A 1035 12.16 16.24 -3.00
CA ARG A 1035 11.94 17.61 -3.48
C ARG A 1035 10.52 18.13 -3.19
N SER A 1036 9.51 17.27 -3.22
CA SER A 1036 8.10 17.68 -3.07
C SER A 1036 7.76 18.15 -1.66
N LEU A 1037 8.37 17.56 -0.63
CA LEU A 1037 8.15 17.93 0.77
C LEU A 1037 8.84 19.25 1.14
N HIS A 1038 10.07 19.47 0.64
CA HIS A 1038 10.77 20.75 0.79
C HIS A 1038 9.98 21.89 0.12
N ASP A 1039 9.58 21.70 -1.15
CA ASP A 1039 8.81 22.69 -1.90
C ASP A 1039 7.42 22.94 -1.29
N PHE A 1040 6.83 21.96 -0.61
CA PHE A 1040 5.61 22.14 0.18
C PHE A 1040 5.85 23.04 1.39
N ASN A 1041 6.87 22.76 2.21
CA ASN A 1041 7.19 23.52 3.42
C ASN A 1041 7.61 24.96 3.10
N ALA A 1042 8.35 25.17 2.00
CA ALA A 1042 8.80 26.49 1.56
C ALA A 1042 7.64 27.48 1.31
N LYS A 1043 6.42 26.98 0.99
CA LYS A 1043 5.22 27.82 0.79
C LYS A 1043 4.83 28.64 2.03
N PHE A 1044 5.24 28.20 3.22
CA PHE A 1044 4.94 28.86 4.49
C PHE A 1044 6.02 29.85 4.90
N ASP A 1045 7.14 29.92 4.17
CA ASP A 1045 8.31 30.74 4.49
C ASP A 1045 8.87 30.46 5.91
N PRO A 1046 9.27 29.20 6.19
CA PRO A 1046 9.79 28.79 7.49
C PRO A 1046 11.25 29.17 7.69
N GLN A 1047 11.68 29.17 8.96
CA GLN A 1047 13.09 29.11 9.33
C GLN A 1047 13.57 27.66 9.22
N TRP A 1048 14.70 27.44 8.55
CA TRP A 1048 15.26 26.10 8.33
C TRP A 1048 16.33 25.75 9.36
N LEU A 1049 16.05 24.75 10.20
CA LEU A 1049 16.98 24.24 11.21
C LEU A 1049 17.69 22.97 10.70
N PRO A 1050 19.03 22.98 10.55
CA PRO A 1050 19.76 21.83 10.02
C PRO A 1050 19.87 20.70 11.04
N ARG A 1051 19.56 19.48 10.59
CA ARG A 1051 19.80 18.24 11.34
C ARG A 1051 20.89 17.42 10.66
N VAL A 1052 21.66 16.71 11.49
CA VAL A 1052 22.83 15.94 11.06
C VAL A 1052 22.82 14.54 11.65
N LEU A 1053 23.47 13.61 10.95
CA LEU A 1053 23.95 12.36 11.53
C LEU A 1053 25.30 12.64 12.20
N ALA A 1054 25.40 12.42 13.51
CA ALA A 1054 26.65 12.54 14.24
C ALA A 1054 27.33 11.17 14.36
N TYR A 1055 28.58 11.07 13.91
CA TYR A 1055 29.38 9.84 13.94
C TYR A 1055 30.84 10.13 14.34
N ARG A 1056 31.56 9.17 14.94
CA ARG A 1056 32.96 9.38 15.39
C ARG A 1056 34.01 9.10 14.31
N HIS A 1057 33.80 8.08 13.47
CA HIS A 1057 34.76 7.73 12.40
C HIS A 1057 34.08 7.66 11.03
N ALA A 1058 34.77 8.15 9.99
CA ALA A 1058 34.22 8.19 8.62
C ALA A 1058 33.86 6.80 8.07
N ALA A 1059 34.55 5.75 8.51
CA ALA A 1059 34.24 4.36 8.14
C ALA A 1059 32.88 3.87 8.66
N ASP A 1060 32.34 4.51 9.70
CA ASP A 1060 31.07 4.11 10.32
C ASP A 1060 29.87 4.72 9.56
N LEU A 1061 30.07 5.82 8.83
CA LEU A 1061 29.00 6.59 8.18
C LEU A 1061 28.12 5.75 7.22
N PRO A 1062 28.64 4.90 6.32
CA PRO A 1062 27.80 4.11 5.43
C PRO A 1062 26.88 3.15 6.20
N ARG A 1063 27.39 2.54 7.28
CA ARG A 1063 26.63 1.62 8.12
C ARG A 1063 25.61 2.37 8.97
N VAL A 1064 25.99 3.50 9.58
CA VAL A 1064 25.05 4.37 10.32
C VAL A 1064 23.93 4.88 9.41
N GLY A 1065 24.25 5.28 8.18
CA GLY A 1065 23.24 5.70 7.19
C GLY A 1065 22.27 4.58 6.82
N LEU A 1066 22.76 3.36 6.58
CA LEU A 1066 21.91 2.20 6.31
C LEU A 1066 21.02 1.84 7.50
N LEU A 1067 21.56 1.89 8.71
CA LEU A 1067 20.80 1.62 9.94
C LEU A 1067 19.77 2.71 10.23
N TYR A 1068 20.09 3.98 9.97
CA TYR A 1068 19.14 5.09 10.04
C TYR A 1068 18.00 4.90 9.03
N ALA A 1069 18.31 4.58 7.77
CA ALA A 1069 17.30 4.32 6.76
C ALA A 1069 16.43 3.10 7.11
N GLY A 1070 17.00 2.06 7.73
CA GLY A 1070 16.24 0.93 8.27
C GLY A 1070 15.34 1.33 9.45
N ALA A 1071 15.84 2.13 10.39
CA ALA A 1071 15.12 2.54 11.59
C ALA A 1071 13.96 3.51 11.29
N GLU A 1072 14.13 4.41 10.32
CA GLU A 1072 13.06 5.31 9.86
C GLU A 1072 12.05 4.62 8.94
N GLY A 1073 12.29 3.36 8.54
CA GLY A 1073 11.39 2.60 7.67
C GLY A 1073 11.53 2.94 6.17
N PHE A 1074 12.68 3.48 5.76
CA PHE A 1074 13.01 3.81 4.37
C PHE A 1074 13.53 2.60 3.55
N LEU A 1075 13.92 1.50 4.20
CA LEU A 1075 14.40 0.26 3.54
C LEU A 1075 13.36 -0.87 3.66
N ALA A 1076 12.47 -0.99 2.68
CA ALA A 1076 11.55 -2.13 2.55
C ALA A 1076 11.99 -3.05 1.40
N LEU A 1077 12.98 -3.91 1.64
CA LEU A 1077 13.44 -4.90 0.66
C LEU A 1077 12.63 -6.22 0.79
N PRO A 1078 11.99 -6.73 -0.28
CA PRO A 1078 11.27 -8.01 -0.25
C PRO A 1078 12.20 -9.18 0.15
N GLY A 1079 11.74 -10.06 1.04
CA GLY A 1079 12.47 -11.25 1.50
C GLY A 1079 13.69 -11.01 2.40
N LEU A 1080 14.36 -9.86 2.27
CA LEU A 1080 15.54 -9.49 3.06
C LEU A 1080 15.25 -8.42 4.14
N GLY A 1081 14.08 -7.77 4.11
CA GLY A 1081 13.67 -6.73 5.07
C GLY A 1081 13.85 -7.11 6.55
N PRO A 1082 13.43 -8.31 7.01
CA PRO A 1082 13.64 -8.77 8.39
C PRO A 1082 15.12 -9.00 8.75
N LEU A 1083 16.00 -9.09 7.75
CA LEU A 1083 17.45 -9.18 7.91
C LEU A 1083 18.12 -7.80 7.97
N PHE A 1084 17.41 -6.68 7.80
CA PHE A 1084 17.99 -5.32 7.93
C PHE A 1084 17.23 -4.41 8.89
N VAL A 1085 15.96 -4.70 9.16
CA VAL A 1085 15.09 -3.96 10.08
C VAL A 1085 14.66 -4.90 11.22
N PRO A 1086 15.02 -4.64 12.49
CA PRO A 1086 14.52 -5.44 13.60
C PRO A 1086 13.03 -5.19 13.84
N ALA A 1087 12.33 -6.24 14.24
CA ALA A 1087 10.92 -6.18 14.64
C ALA A 1087 10.62 -5.18 15.79
N ALA A 1088 11.63 -4.72 16.53
CA ALA A 1088 11.47 -3.72 17.58
C ALA A 1088 11.27 -2.29 17.04
N VAL A 1089 11.66 -2.00 15.79
CA VAL A 1089 11.70 -0.63 15.24
C VAL A 1089 10.63 -0.41 14.16
N GLY A 1090 9.85 -1.43 13.80
CA GLY A 1090 8.74 -1.29 12.87
C GLY A 1090 7.66 -2.35 13.06
N GLY A 1091 6.43 -1.90 13.35
CA GLY A 1091 5.25 -2.57 12.81
C GLY A 1091 4.15 -3.07 13.75
N THR A 1092 4.16 -2.78 15.05
CA THR A 1092 2.94 -2.98 15.88
C THR A 1092 2.68 -1.79 16.78
N PRO A 1093 1.46 -1.21 16.78
CA PRO A 1093 1.06 -0.26 17.81
C PRO A 1093 1.16 -0.95 19.17
N SER A 1094 1.93 -0.38 20.08
CA SER A 1094 2.00 -0.84 21.46
C SER A 1094 0.94 -0.11 22.29
N PRO A 1095 0.31 -0.76 23.29
CA PRO A 1095 -0.61 -0.09 24.19
C PRO A 1095 0.09 1.10 24.86
N SER A 1096 -0.48 2.28 24.71
CA SER A 1096 0.02 3.53 25.30
C SER A 1096 0.21 3.37 26.82
N ALA A 1097 1.45 3.58 27.29
CA ALA A 1097 1.94 3.57 28.67
C ALA A 1097 1.61 2.30 29.52
N PRO A 1098 2.50 1.83 30.41
CA PRO A 1098 2.11 0.86 31.42
C PRO A 1098 0.98 1.45 32.27
N SER A 1099 -0.07 0.67 32.55
CA SER A 1099 -1.10 1.08 33.50
C SER A 1099 -0.42 1.40 34.82
N SER A 1100 -0.51 2.65 35.26
CA SER A 1100 -0.21 2.99 36.65
C SER A 1100 -1.11 2.12 37.51
N GLY A 1101 -0.51 1.14 38.20
CA GLY A 1101 -1.18 0.38 39.23
C GLY A 1101 -1.71 1.30 40.33
N PRO A 1102 -2.58 0.78 41.21
CA PRO A 1102 -3.36 1.60 42.12
C PRO A 1102 -2.46 2.35 43.11
N ALA A 1103 -2.66 3.66 43.21
CA ALA A 1103 -2.37 4.48 44.37
C ALA A 1103 -3.62 5.31 44.69
#